data_AF-A0AAQ3LBH7-F1
#
_entry.id   AF-A0AAQ3LBH7-F1
#
_cell.length_a   1.000
_cell.length_b   1.000
_cell.length_c   1.000
_cell.angle_alpha   90.00
_cell.angle_beta   90.00
_cell.angle_gamma   90.00
#
_symmetry.space_group_name_H-M   'P 1'
#
loop_
_entity.id
_entity.type
_entity.pdbx_description
1 polymer ?
#
loop_
_entity_poly.entity_id
_entity_poly.type
_entity_poly.pdbx_seq_one_letter_code
_entity_poly.pdbx_strand_id
1 'polypeptide(L)'
;MAKKKAKDPVSYDVDSLGKLEGLEAVRKRPGMYIGNVTNGDALHHCVFEVVDNSVDEHLAGFCQNINVVIHLDGSCSVEDDGRGIPVKVHKEFGKPGVEMVLTELHAGGKFGQGGYKVSGGLHGVGASCVNAVSEWLVAEIHRDGEIHKMGFARGDVTEPLHVVGPTKTTGTKITFLRDTEIFVTEHEYKYDQLAKRLRELAFLNPGISITFKDERDDRSETFKFDQGAAQYVSWLNRNKAVLTQEPIHFVGEIAPDDEKPEEMIAVDVALQYNDTYNEQIYPYANSIYNGDGGTHLSGFRTSLTRAVNTYAKANKLLKDKDPSISGEDVREGLTAVISVKLHNPSFNNQTKDKLLNQEVDGIVQRVMGDKLKIYFDQNPKVAKRIIDKCVSAARAREAARKARETVRKSVMSGGGLPGNLADCSEKNPELCEVFIVEGDSAGGSAKQGRDRRYQAILPLFGKPLNVEKARLDKMLNNKNIRLLITALGTGIGAEGDGAFDLTKARYHKVILMADADVDGSHIMTLYLTFFFRFMRPLVEAGYIYIAQPPLYKIKRKRREQYVDNDVQMNRILLELGSEDVILTRLRDSHDFTAAKVDRAVEAISQIEVLGRGVSRYGCPVYKYLDAHDEKTHELPKYIARIRTGNQEEFVFLNTDEDRTAFYTENEITEDMFAGMTIREKVIDDITYQQRISVHEIHEALALTKVLKELAKIGLDIHQFSPTEEARYTLTENKGQKNENVVEMHTILSLVEQIRLFGRKGLTIQRYKGLGEMNPKQLYETTMDPEKRRLLKVDISDAAKADATFSMLMGEDVPSRRAFIEDNALNTSYLDA
;
A
#
# COMPACT_ATOMS: atom_id res chain seq x y z
N MET A 1 -24.08 -48.93 -7.05
CA MET A 1 -24.06 -48.12 -5.81
C MET A 1 -23.07 -48.73 -4.83
N ALA A 2 -21.84 -48.22 -4.78
CA ALA A 2 -20.84 -48.65 -3.81
C ALA A 2 -21.12 -47.94 -2.47
N LYS A 3 -21.41 -48.72 -1.42
CA LYS A 3 -21.58 -48.21 -0.05
C LYS A 3 -20.23 -47.64 0.42
N LYS A 4 -20.15 -46.31 0.58
CA LYS A 4 -19.08 -45.66 1.34
C LYS A 4 -19.10 -46.24 2.75
N LYS A 5 -18.00 -46.90 3.17
CA LYS A 5 -17.76 -47.25 4.57
C LYS A 5 -17.79 -45.96 5.40
N ALA A 6 -18.60 -45.95 6.46
CA ALA A 6 -18.54 -44.90 7.47
C ALA A 6 -17.13 -44.92 8.09
N LYS A 7 -16.48 -43.75 8.19
CA LYS A 7 -15.24 -43.60 8.96
C LYS A 7 -15.56 -43.93 10.42
N ASP A 8 -14.71 -44.73 11.06
CA ASP A 8 -14.79 -45.00 12.50
C ASP A 8 -14.81 -43.68 13.30
N PRO A 9 -15.53 -43.61 14.43
CA PRO A 9 -15.60 -42.42 15.25
C PRO A 9 -14.20 -42.09 15.78
N VAL A 10 -13.73 -40.88 15.50
CA VAL A 10 -12.46 -40.36 16.05
C VAL A 10 -12.60 -40.28 17.57
N SER A 11 -11.75 -41.01 18.29
CA SER A 11 -11.62 -40.93 19.76
C SER A 11 -11.30 -39.49 20.15
N TYR A 12 -12.17 -38.86 20.95
CA TYR A 12 -11.91 -37.56 21.59
C TYR A 12 -11.58 -37.81 23.06
N ASP A 13 -10.30 -38.06 23.33
CA ASP A 13 -9.73 -38.33 24.65
C ASP A 13 -8.87 -37.15 25.12
N VAL A 14 -8.31 -37.24 26.33
CA VAL A 14 -7.45 -36.18 26.90
C VAL A 14 -6.23 -35.91 26.01
N ASP A 15 -5.70 -36.92 25.33
CA ASP A 15 -4.55 -36.81 24.43
C ASP A 15 -4.88 -36.03 23.14
N SER A 16 -6.17 -35.86 22.82
CA SER A 16 -6.64 -34.98 21.73
C SER A 16 -6.64 -33.49 22.09
N LEU A 17 -6.38 -33.12 23.35
CA LEU A 17 -6.21 -31.73 23.79
C LEU A 17 -4.79 -31.24 23.49
N GLY A 18 -4.66 -30.25 22.62
CA GLY A 18 -3.38 -29.57 22.34
C GLY A 18 -3.25 -28.24 23.09
N LYS A 19 -2.08 -27.98 23.69
CA LYS A 19 -1.66 -26.67 24.20
C LYS A 19 -0.58 -26.11 23.27
N LEU A 20 -0.74 -24.86 22.84
CA LEU A 20 0.27 -24.14 22.07
C LEU A 20 1.02 -23.21 23.04
N GLU A 21 2.34 -23.27 23.04
CA GLU A 21 3.18 -22.45 23.91
C GLU A 21 3.93 -21.38 23.11
N GLY A 22 4.12 -20.21 23.73
CA GLY A 22 4.87 -19.10 23.13
C GLY A 22 4.36 -18.67 21.75
N LEU A 23 5.30 -18.47 20.82
CA LEU A 23 5.04 -17.97 19.48
C LEU A 23 4.43 -19.01 18.52
N GLU A 24 4.39 -20.29 18.90
CA GLU A 24 3.72 -21.33 18.11
C GLU A 24 2.22 -21.03 17.94
N ALA A 25 1.60 -20.44 18.97
CA ALA A 25 0.21 -20.00 18.92
C ALA A 25 -0.03 -18.92 17.84
N VAL A 26 0.91 -17.99 17.70
CA VAL A 26 0.86 -16.92 16.69
C VAL A 26 1.00 -17.51 15.29
N ARG A 27 1.99 -18.38 15.07
CA ARG A 27 2.22 -19.01 13.75
C ARG A 27 1.06 -19.87 13.27
N LYS A 28 0.38 -20.59 14.17
CA LYS A 28 -0.79 -21.41 13.83
C LYS A 28 -2.04 -20.58 13.58
N ARG A 29 -2.17 -19.40 14.19
CA ARG A 29 -3.35 -18.52 14.07
C ARG A 29 -2.96 -17.05 13.89
N PRO A 30 -2.22 -16.69 12.84
CA PRO A 30 -1.68 -15.33 12.67
C PRO A 30 -2.81 -14.29 12.54
N GLY A 31 -3.93 -14.69 11.95
CA GLY A 31 -5.15 -13.89 11.81
C GLY A 31 -5.65 -13.21 13.08
N MET A 32 -5.44 -13.85 14.25
CA MET A 32 -5.89 -13.32 15.54
C MET A 32 -4.98 -12.21 16.08
N TYR A 33 -3.73 -12.14 15.64
CA TYR A 33 -2.71 -11.26 16.20
C TYR A 33 -2.38 -10.11 15.25
N ILE A 34 -2.15 -10.40 13.97
CA ILE A 34 -1.65 -9.45 12.97
C ILE A 34 -2.65 -9.13 11.86
N GLY A 35 -3.87 -9.67 11.93
CA GLY A 35 -4.92 -9.44 10.92
C GLY A 35 -4.86 -10.41 9.73
N ASN A 36 -5.56 -10.08 8.65
CA ASN A 36 -5.76 -11.01 7.54
C ASN A 36 -4.47 -11.25 6.73
N VAL A 37 -4.00 -12.51 6.71
CA VAL A 37 -2.81 -12.94 5.97
C VAL A 37 -3.04 -13.18 4.48
N THR A 38 -4.30 -13.16 4.02
CA THR A 38 -4.65 -13.52 2.64
C THR A 38 -4.72 -12.33 1.67
N ASN A 39 -4.97 -11.12 2.17
CA ASN A 39 -5.14 -9.90 1.36
C ASN A 39 -3.95 -8.92 1.44
N GLY A 40 -2.91 -9.29 2.19
CA GLY A 40 -1.70 -8.48 2.41
C GLY A 40 -1.77 -7.51 3.59
N ASP A 41 -2.91 -7.32 4.24
CA ASP A 41 -3.04 -6.35 5.34
C ASP A 41 -2.12 -6.70 6.51
N ALA A 42 -2.04 -7.99 6.87
CA ALA A 42 -1.17 -8.47 7.93
C ALA A 42 0.32 -8.23 7.65
N LEU A 43 0.72 -8.26 6.38
CA LEU A 43 2.10 -8.01 5.98
C LEU A 43 2.48 -6.54 6.24
N HIS A 44 1.61 -5.61 5.87
CA HIS A 44 1.78 -4.18 6.19
C HIS A 44 1.72 -3.91 7.70
N HIS A 45 0.82 -4.60 8.39
CA HIS A 45 0.67 -4.48 9.83
C HIS A 45 1.94 -4.87 10.59
N CYS A 46 2.71 -5.83 10.09
CA CYS A 46 4.03 -6.15 10.65
C CYS A 46 4.97 -4.94 10.65
N VAL A 47 4.98 -4.16 9.56
CA VAL A 47 5.77 -2.91 9.48
C VAL A 47 5.26 -1.90 10.50
N PHE A 48 3.95 -1.72 10.59
CA PHE A 48 3.34 -0.76 11.51
C PHE A 48 3.61 -1.09 12.98
N GLU A 49 3.60 -2.37 13.38
CA GLU A 49 3.90 -2.76 14.75
C GLU A 49 5.36 -2.44 15.16
N VAL A 50 6.31 -2.51 14.23
CA VAL A 50 7.70 -2.11 14.51
C VAL A 50 7.82 -0.58 14.54
N VAL A 51 7.24 0.12 13.57
CA VAL A 51 7.24 1.59 13.51
C VAL A 51 6.53 2.22 14.72
N ASP A 52 5.43 1.65 15.20
CA ASP A 52 4.69 2.15 16.35
C ASP A 52 5.56 2.11 17.63
N ASN A 53 6.49 1.15 17.76
CA ASN A 53 7.45 1.13 18.86
C ASN A 53 8.45 2.30 18.77
N SER A 54 8.93 2.61 17.56
CA SER A 54 9.80 3.76 17.31
C SER A 54 9.07 5.10 17.55
N VAL A 55 7.78 5.18 17.20
CA VAL A 55 6.93 6.34 17.52
C VAL A 55 6.71 6.49 19.03
N ASP A 56 6.58 5.38 19.77
CA ASP A 56 6.49 5.42 21.23
C ASP A 56 7.80 5.98 21.86
N GLU A 57 8.98 5.72 21.29
CA GLU A 57 10.25 6.36 21.69
C GLU A 57 10.25 7.87 21.42
N HIS A 58 9.62 8.32 20.33
CA HIS A 58 9.45 9.74 20.03
C HIS A 58 8.50 10.41 21.01
N LEU A 59 7.37 9.78 21.35
CA LEU A 59 6.44 10.26 22.36
C LEU A 59 7.08 10.34 23.76
N ALA A 60 8.07 9.50 24.03
CA ALA A 60 8.89 9.57 25.24
C ALA A 60 9.99 10.65 25.18
N GLY A 61 10.19 11.30 24.03
CA GLY A 61 11.13 12.41 23.82
C GLY A 61 12.55 11.99 23.44
N PHE A 62 12.77 10.74 23.01
CA PHE A 62 14.10 10.21 22.72
C PHE A 62 14.39 9.99 21.24
N CYS A 63 13.36 9.71 20.43
CA CYS A 63 13.50 9.50 18.99
C CYS A 63 13.08 10.76 18.20
N GLN A 64 13.84 11.09 17.15
CA GLN A 64 13.53 12.15 16.19
C GLN A 64 13.43 11.63 14.75
N ASN A 65 14.16 10.57 14.40
CA ASN A 65 14.28 10.07 13.04
C ASN A 65 13.92 8.58 12.98
N ILE A 66 13.07 8.22 12.03
CA ILE A 66 12.73 6.83 11.70
C ILE A 66 12.96 6.60 10.21
N ASN A 67 13.76 5.59 9.85
CA ASN A 67 13.92 5.12 8.48
C ASN A 67 13.16 3.82 8.28
N VAL A 68 12.35 3.73 7.23
CA VAL A 68 11.65 2.52 6.82
C VAL A 68 12.07 2.19 5.38
N VAL A 69 12.60 1.00 5.14
CA VAL A 69 13.11 0.60 3.82
C VAL A 69 12.54 -0.76 3.40
N ILE A 70 12.01 -0.85 2.18
CA ILE A 70 11.66 -2.10 1.53
C ILE A 70 12.76 -2.49 0.55
N HIS A 71 13.39 -3.65 0.78
CA HIS A 71 14.52 -4.13 -0.01
C HIS A 71 14.09 -4.98 -1.21
N LEU A 72 14.99 -5.25 -2.18
CA LEU A 72 14.63 -6.00 -3.40
C LEU A 72 14.39 -7.49 -3.16
N ASP A 73 14.93 -8.05 -2.07
CA ASP A 73 14.62 -9.41 -1.62
C ASP A 73 13.23 -9.53 -0.97
N GLY A 74 12.55 -8.39 -0.78
CA GLY A 74 11.25 -8.27 -0.13
C GLY A 74 11.31 -8.32 1.40
N SER A 75 12.49 -8.11 2.00
CA SER A 75 12.62 -7.79 3.42
C SER A 75 12.25 -6.32 3.69
N CYS A 76 11.96 -6.01 4.95
CA CYS A 76 11.70 -4.65 5.41
C CYS A 76 12.62 -4.35 6.60
N SER A 77 13.20 -3.16 6.62
CA SER A 77 13.92 -2.62 7.78
C SER A 77 13.23 -1.39 8.34
N VAL A 78 13.19 -1.31 9.67
CA VAL A 78 12.74 -0.14 10.43
C VAL A 78 13.86 0.22 11.40
N GLU A 79 14.34 1.45 11.31
CA GLU A 79 15.45 1.97 12.09
C GLU A 79 15.05 3.27 12.78
N ASP A 80 15.35 3.40 14.07
CA ASP A 80 15.11 4.61 14.85
C ASP A 80 16.33 5.04 15.68
N ASP A 81 16.38 6.33 16.01
CA ASP A 81 17.40 6.96 16.87
C ASP A 81 16.96 7.09 18.34
N GLY A 82 16.08 6.21 18.81
CA GLY A 82 15.62 6.19 20.20
C GLY A 82 16.69 5.69 21.19
N ARG A 83 16.24 5.28 22.38
CA ARG A 83 17.17 4.81 23.44
C ARG A 83 17.81 3.45 23.16
N GLY A 84 17.24 2.68 22.23
CA GLY A 84 17.57 1.28 21.97
C GLY A 84 16.91 0.29 22.94
N ILE A 85 16.46 -0.87 22.43
CA ILE A 85 15.85 -1.93 23.27
C ILE A 85 16.86 -2.39 24.36
N PRO A 86 16.42 -2.67 25.61
CA PRO A 86 17.35 -3.10 26.66
C PRO A 86 18.11 -4.39 26.33
N VAL A 87 19.44 -4.32 26.34
CA VAL A 87 20.35 -5.44 26.03
C VAL A 87 20.83 -6.22 27.27
N LYS A 88 20.62 -5.67 28.47
CA LYS A 88 21.05 -6.31 29.73
C LYS A 88 20.11 -7.45 30.10
N VAL A 89 20.68 -8.47 30.74
CA VAL A 89 19.94 -9.62 31.25
C VAL A 89 18.99 -9.20 32.38
N HIS A 90 17.72 -9.55 32.25
CA HIS A 90 16.71 -9.32 33.27
C HIS A 90 16.94 -10.25 34.46
N LYS A 91 17.03 -9.70 35.68
CA LYS A 91 17.38 -10.46 36.89
C LYS A 91 16.42 -11.60 37.22
N GLU A 92 15.14 -11.44 36.90
CA GLU A 92 14.09 -12.43 37.20
C GLU A 92 13.96 -13.51 36.12
N PHE A 93 14.12 -13.15 34.84
CA PHE A 93 13.84 -14.05 33.70
C PHE A 93 15.11 -14.66 33.10
N GLY A 94 16.29 -14.16 33.46
CA GLY A 94 17.58 -14.73 33.03
C GLY A 94 17.92 -14.52 31.55
N LYS A 95 17.15 -13.69 30.83
CA LYS A 95 17.35 -13.37 29.40
C LYS A 95 17.58 -11.88 29.16
N PRO A 96 18.29 -11.48 28.09
CA PRO A 96 18.35 -10.09 27.64
C PRO A 96 16.96 -9.51 27.36
N GLY A 97 16.76 -8.21 27.64
CA GLY A 97 15.48 -7.54 27.39
C GLY A 97 15.02 -7.64 25.94
N VAL A 98 15.95 -7.54 24.97
CA VAL A 98 15.66 -7.72 23.53
C VAL A 98 15.14 -9.11 23.20
N GLU A 99 15.72 -10.16 23.80
CA GLU A 99 15.24 -11.54 23.63
C GLU A 99 13.82 -11.67 24.17
N MET A 100 13.55 -11.13 25.36
CA MET A 100 12.21 -11.17 25.95
C MET A 100 11.18 -10.49 25.06
N VAL A 101 11.46 -9.27 24.58
CA VAL A 101 10.52 -8.49 23.74
C VAL A 101 10.22 -9.17 22.41
N LEU A 102 11.16 -9.92 21.85
CA LEU A 102 11.02 -10.58 20.55
C LEU A 102 10.56 -12.03 20.62
N THR A 103 10.63 -12.69 21.79
CA THR A 103 10.28 -14.13 21.93
C THR A 103 9.10 -14.40 22.85
N GLU A 104 8.71 -13.45 23.70
CA GLU A 104 7.64 -13.65 24.69
C GLU A 104 6.44 -12.74 24.43
N LEU A 105 5.24 -13.33 24.42
CA LEU A 105 4.00 -12.57 24.34
C LEU A 105 3.75 -11.84 25.65
N HIS A 106 3.28 -10.60 25.55
CA HIS A 106 3.00 -9.73 26.70
C HIS A 106 4.26 -9.36 27.50
N ALA A 107 5.42 -9.34 26.85
CA ALA A 107 6.66 -8.85 27.42
C ALA A 107 7.01 -7.45 26.89
N GLY A 108 7.27 -6.50 27.80
CA GLY A 108 7.72 -5.16 27.41
C GLY A 108 7.60 -4.11 28.51
N GLY A 109 8.29 -2.98 28.33
CA GLY A 109 8.27 -1.85 29.27
C GLY A 109 6.95 -1.07 29.33
N LYS A 110 5.93 -1.51 28.58
CA LYS A 110 4.62 -0.84 28.44
C LYS A 110 3.61 -1.25 29.51
N PHE A 111 3.92 -2.24 30.36
CA PHE A 111 3.03 -2.75 31.42
C PHE A 111 3.32 -2.20 32.83
N GLY A 112 4.33 -1.34 32.99
CA GLY A 112 4.74 -0.76 34.27
C GLY A 112 4.81 0.77 34.24
N GLN A 113 4.83 1.40 35.42
CA GLN A 113 4.82 2.87 35.58
C GLN A 113 6.07 3.62 35.07
N GLY A 114 7.07 2.94 34.49
CA GLY A 114 8.42 3.51 34.30
C GLY A 114 8.86 3.84 32.86
N GLY A 115 8.25 3.26 31.82
CA GLY A 115 8.82 3.27 30.46
C GLY A 115 8.25 4.32 29.50
N TYR A 116 6.92 4.40 29.43
CA TYR A 116 6.17 5.26 28.48
C TYR A 116 4.95 5.86 29.18
N LYS A 117 4.75 7.18 29.05
CA LYS A 117 3.59 7.89 29.62
C LYS A 117 2.34 7.82 28.73
N VAL A 118 2.53 7.69 27.41
CA VAL A 118 1.49 7.53 26.40
C VAL A 118 2.05 6.58 25.35
N SER A 119 1.31 5.51 25.00
CA SER A 119 1.72 4.57 23.94
C SER A 119 0.54 4.11 23.09
N GLY A 120 0.79 3.86 21.81
CA GLY A 120 -0.19 3.22 20.92
C GLY A 120 -0.26 1.69 21.11
N GLY A 121 0.88 1.08 21.46
CA GLY A 121 0.98 -0.35 21.75
C GLY A 121 0.70 -0.67 23.21
N LEU A 122 -0.40 -1.38 23.50
CA LEU A 122 -0.81 -1.71 24.89
C LEU A 122 -0.63 -3.19 25.24
N HIS A 123 -0.49 -4.05 24.24
CA HIS A 123 -0.60 -5.50 24.43
C HIS A 123 0.74 -6.21 24.54
N GLY A 124 1.87 -5.56 24.24
CA GLY A 124 3.22 -6.15 24.32
C GLY A 124 3.39 -7.43 23.51
N VAL A 125 2.68 -7.56 22.38
CA VAL A 125 2.73 -8.73 21.49
C VAL A 125 3.24 -8.41 20.08
N GLY A 126 3.28 -7.13 19.69
CA GLY A 126 3.53 -6.70 18.31
C GLY A 126 4.84 -7.23 17.74
N ALA A 127 5.96 -6.79 18.28
CA ALA A 127 7.30 -7.16 17.81
C ALA A 127 7.56 -8.67 17.85
N SER A 128 7.09 -9.37 18.90
CA SER A 128 7.17 -10.82 19.00
C SER A 128 6.32 -11.54 17.95
N CYS A 129 5.17 -10.99 17.57
CA CYS A 129 4.35 -11.54 16.47
C CYS A 129 5.04 -11.35 15.12
N VAL A 130 5.70 -10.20 14.90
CA VAL A 130 6.51 -9.96 13.70
C VAL A 130 7.64 -10.98 13.60
N ASN A 131 8.34 -11.25 14.70
CA ASN A 131 9.36 -12.29 14.74
C ASN A 131 8.77 -13.68 14.41
N ALA A 132 7.65 -14.03 15.04
CA ALA A 132 6.98 -15.31 14.83
C ALA A 132 6.61 -15.57 13.37
N VAL A 133 6.15 -14.53 12.64
CA VAL A 133 5.66 -14.64 11.26
C VAL A 133 6.72 -14.31 10.19
N SER A 134 7.97 -14.18 10.60
CA SER A 134 9.12 -13.93 9.72
C SER A 134 9.91 -15.21 9.46
N GLU A 135 10.40 -15.41 8.23
CA GLU A 135 11.37 -16.46 7.90
C GLU A 135 12.65 -16.23 8.72
N TRP A 136 13.11 -14.97 8.76
CA TRP A 136 14.18 -14.50 9.63
C TRP A 136 13.92 -13.06 10.08
N LEU A 137 14.46 -12.72 11.26
CA LEU A 137 14.49 -11.37 11.81
C LEU A 137 15.86 -11.12 12.43
N VAL A 138 16.41 -9.93 12.22
CA VAL A 138 17.66 -9.46 12.82
C VAL A 138 17.38 -8.18 13.58
N ALA A 139 17.82 -8.14 14.84
CA ALA A 139 17.75 -6.95 15.68
C ALA A 139 19.16 -6.42 15.95
N GLU A 140 19.40 -5.17 15.57
CA GLU A 140 20.63 -4.42 15.82
C GLU A 140 20.33 -3.25 16.75
N ILE A 141 21.04 -3.15 17.88
CA ILE A 141 20.75 -2.23 18.97
C ILE A 141 22.00 -1.42 19.27
N HIS A 142 21.89 -0.11 19.11
CA HIS A 142 22.93 0.84 19.47
C HIS A 142 22.64 1.34 20.89
N ARG A 143 23.42 0.88 21.86
CA ARG A 143 23.19 1.20 23.28
C ARG A 143 24.46 1.02 24.10
N ASP A 144 24.61 1.83 25.15
CA ASP A 144 25.75 1.76 26.09
C ASP A 144 27.14 1.87 25.40
N GLY A 145 27.21 2.51 24.22
CA GLY A 145 28.44 2.71 23.44
C GLY A 145 28.82 1.53 22.53
N GLU A 146 27.98 0.50 22.47
CA GLU A 146 28.19 -0.72 21.69
C GLU A 146 27.01 -0.96 20.73
N ILE A 147 27.29 -1.64 19.63
CA ILE A 147 26.31 -2.18 18.71
C ILE A 147 26.14 -3.65 19.08
N HIS A 148 24.94 -4.01 19.50
CA HIS A 148 24.57 -5.37 19.82
C HIS A 148 23.70 -5.95 18.72
N LYS A 149 23.88 -7.23 18.40
CA LYS A 149 23.14 -7.90 17.35
C LYS A 149 22.59 -9.25 17.82
N MET A 150 21.39 -9.57 17.38
CA MET A 150 20.71 -10.83 17.67
C MET A 150 19.89 -11.29 16.46
N GLY A 151 19.97 -12.58 16.15
CA GLY A 151 19.30 -13.20 15.02
C GLY A 151 18.22 -14.18 15.43
N PHE A 152 17.15 -14.20 14.66
CA PHE A 152 15.98 -15.05 14.88
C PHE A 152 15.50 -15.68 13.57
N ALA A 153 14.85 -16.84 13.67
CA ALA A 153 14.12 -17.46 12.57
C ALA A 153 12.81 -18.05 13.10
N ARG A 154 11.69 -17.67 12.49
CA ARG A 154 10.35 -18.19 12.83
C ARG A 154 10.00 -18.06 14.33
N GLY A 155 10.51 -17.03 14.99
CA GLY A 155 10.32 -16.78 16.44
C GLY A 155 11.43 -17.33 17.34
N ASP A 156 12.25 -18.27 16.85
CA ASP A 156 13.32 -18.89 17.63
C ASP A 156 14.64 -18.12 17.50
N VAL A 157 15.45 -18.13 18.56
CA VAL A 157 16.80 -17.53 18.56
C VAL A 157 17.74 -18.39 17.71
N THR A 158 18.32 -17.82 16.65
CA THR A 158 19.32 -18.49 15.80
C THR A 158 20.74 -18.01 16.09
N GLU A 159 20.88 -16.76 16.50
CA GLU A 159 22.14 -16.13 16.83
C GLU A 159 22.01 -15.38 18.17
N PRO A 160 22.68 -15.83 19.24
CA PRO A 160 22.65 -15.17 20.53
C PRO A 160 23.14 -13.72 20.46
N LEU A 161 22.67 -12.90 21.40
CA LEU A 161 23.08 -11.51 21.52
C LEU A 161 24.61 -11.39 21.67
N HIS A 162 25.25 -10.70 20.75
CA HIS A 162 26.70 -10.45 20.76
C HIS A 162 26.99 -8.99 20.34
N VAL A 163 28.20 -8.51 20.64
CA VAL A 163 28.65 -7.15 20.27
C VAL A 163 29.33 -7.22 18.92
N VAL A 164 28.90 -6.38 17.96
CA VAL A 164 29.51 -6.30 16.62
C VAL A 164 30.53 -5.18 16.50
N GLY A 165 30.38 -4.10 17.26
CA GLY A 165 31.33 -2.98 17.21
C GLY A 165 30.98 -1.81 18.15
N PRO A 166 31.86 -0.80 18.26
CA PRO A 166 31.58 0.41 19.04
C PRO A 166 30.68 1.38 18.27
N THR A 167 29.87 2.16 18.99
CA THR A 167 29.06 3.24 18.39
C THR A 167 29.02 4.49 19.26
N LYS A 168 28.71 5.62 18.63
CA LYS A 168 28.45 6.91 19.31
C LYS A 168 26.97 7.28 19.33
N THR A 169 26.13 6.54 18.61
CA THR A 169 24.69 6.79 18.50
C THR A 169 23.92 5.84 19.40
N THR A 170 22.62 6.10 19.54
CA THR A 170 21.67 5.17 20.16
C THR A 170 20.54 4.90 19.18
N GLY A 171 19.90 3.75 19.31
CA GLY A 171 18.82 3.39 18.41
C GLY A 171 18.54 1.91 18.33
N THR A 172 17.59 1.53 17.49
CA THR A 172 17.31 0.14 17.15
C THR A 172 16.96 0.03 15.68
N LYS A 173 17.54 -0.98 15.02
CA LYS A 173 17.22 -1.40 13.66
C LYS A 173 16.69 -2.82 13.70
N ILE A 174 15.46 -3.02 13.24
CA ILE A 174 14.84 -4.33 13.06
C ILE A 174 14.70 -4.57 11.56
N THR A 175 15.33 -5.63 11.06
CA THR A 175 15.19 -6.08 9.68
C THR A 175 14.54 -7.45 9.67
N PHE A 176 13.49 -7.65 8.87
CA PHE A 176 12.77 -8.92 8.84
C PHE A 176 12.28 -9.28 7.43
N LEU A 177 12.26 -10.59 7.15
CA LEU A 177 11.69 -11.15 5.93
C LEU A 177 10.47 -11.99 6.28
N ARG A 178 9.34 -11.69 5.62
CA ARG A 178 8.08 -12.43 5.75
C ARG A 178 8.25 -13.95 5.52
N ASP A 179 7.55 -14.77 6.29
CA ASP A 179 7.52 -16.22 6.07
C ASP A 179 6.52 -16.59 4.96
N THR A 180 7.02 -17.18 3.88
CA THR A 180 6.21 -17.60 2.72
C THR A 180 5.28 -18.78 3.03
N GLU A 181 5.47 -19.49 4.16
CA GLU A 181 4.52 -20.49 4.64
C GLU A 181 3.27 -19.86 5.27
N ILE A 182 3.36 -18.63 5.76
CA ILE A 182 2.27 -17.91 6.42
C ILE A 182 1.56 -16.97 5.43
N PHE A 183 2.34 -16.16 4.72
CA PHE A 183 1.84 -15.27 3.69
C PHE A 183 1.88 -16.02 2.37
N VAL A 184 0.80 -16.72 2.01
CA VAL A 184 0.76 -17.65 0.85
C VAL A 184 0.22 -16.99 -0.43
N THR A 185 -0.63 -15.96 -0.31
CA THR A 185 -1.35 -15.37 -1.46
C THR A 185 -0.87 -13.99 -1.86
N GLU A 186 -0.53 -13.15 -0.89
CA GLU A 186 -0.03 -11.80 -1.11
C GLU A 186 1.33 -11.66 -0.43
N HIS A 187 2.36 -11.39 -1.22
CA HIS A 187 3.75 -11.40 -0.76
C HIS A 187 4.42 -10.04 -0.95
N GLU A 188 3.72 -9.03 -1.45
CA GLU A 188 4.35 -7.75 -1.78
C GLU A 188 3.83 -6.63 -0.90
N TYR A 189 4.76 -5.85 -0.38
CA TYR A 189 4.44 -4.58 0.25
C TYR A 189 3.89 -3.62 -0.81
N LYS A 190 2.79 -2.95 -0.49
CA LYS A 190 2.14 -1.90 -1.27
C LYS A 190 2.64 -0.56 -0.75
N TYR A 191 3.56 0.04 -1.50
CA TYR A 191 4.18 1.33 -1.18
C TYR A 191 3.15 2.36 -0.70
N ASP A 192 2.09 2.53 -1.47
CA ASP A 192 1.08 3.56 -1.26
C ASP A 192 0.32 3.42 0.06
N GLN A 193 0.17 2.19 0.58
CA GLN A 193 -0.47 1.93 1.87
C GLN A 193 0.47 2.28 3.02
N LEU A 194 1.74 1.89 2.93
CA LEU A 194 2.76 2.20 3.93
C LEU A 194 3.03 3.70 3.98
N ALA A 195 3.31 4.34 2.84
CA ALA A 195 3.59 5.77 2.73
C ALA A 195 2.44 6.61 3.32
N LYS A 196 1.19 6.20 3.07
CA LYS A 196 0.02 6.85 3.66
C LYS A 196 0.08 6.80 5.19
N ARG A 197 0.24 5.61 5.77
CA ARG A 197 0.25 5.43 7.23
C ARG A 197 1.44 6.13 7.90
N LEU A 198 2.63 6.05 7.30
CA LEU A 198 3.83 6.74 7.80
C LEU A 198 3.66 8.27 7.78
N ARG A 199 3.03 8.82 6.73
CA ARG A 199 2.70 10.25 6.67
C ARG A 199 1.70 10.66 7.75
N GLU A 200 0.66 9.85 8.00
CA GLU A 200 -0.29 10.09 9.10
C GLU A 200 0.41 10.12 10.45
N LEU A 201 1.30 9.15 10.71
CA LEU A 201 2.08 9.09 11.94
C LEU A 201 2.93 10.36 12.13
N ALA A 202 3.58 10.84 11.06
CA ALA A 202 4.36 12.08 11.13
C ALA A 202 3.48 13.31 11.41
N PHE A 203 2.26 13.39 10.87
CA PHE A 203 1.32 14.47 11.18
C PHE A 203 0.84 14.45 12.64
N LEU A 204 0.61 13.26 13.20
CA LEU A 204 0.06 13.09 14.55
C LEU A 204 1.13 13.24 15.65
N ASN A 205 2.41 13.25 15.26
CA ASN A 205 3.56 13.33 16.16
C ASN A 205 4.50 14.46 15.69
N PRO A 206 4.17 15.73 15.99
CA PRO A 206 4.94 16.86 15.50
C PRO A 206 6.43 16.79 15.86
N GLY A 207 7.28 17.09 14.89
CA GLY A 207 8.73 17.11 15.05
C GLY A 207 9.44 15.78 14.73
N ILE A 208 8.72 14.67 14.56
CA ILE A 208 9.30 13.42 14.06
C ILE A 208 9.59 13.52 12.56
N SER A 209 10.69 12.92 12.13
CA SER A 209 11.07 12.75 10.73
C SER A 209 11.00 11.28 10.36
N ILE A 210 10.11 10.91 9.44
CA ILE A 210 9.97 9.53 8.95
C ILE A 210 10.37 9.47 7.48
N THR A 211 11.47 8.80 7.16
CA THR A 211 11.92 8.57 5.79
C THR A 211 11.49 7.18 5.34
N PHE A 212 10.75 7.11 4.24
CA PHE A 212 10.31 5.86 3.63
C PHE A 212 10.98 5.68 2.27
N LYS A 213 11.57 4.51 2.03
CA LYS A 213 12.27 4.16 0.79
C LYS A 213 11.83 2.79 0.31
N ASP A 214 11.59 2.66 -0.99
CA ASP A 214 11.31 1.39 -1.65
C ASP A 214 12.33 1.16 -2.75
N GLU A 215 13.14 0.10 -2.57
CA GLU A 215 14.27 -0.17 -3.44
C GLU A 215 13.87 -0.84 -4.75
N ARG A 216 12.62 -1.31 -4.85
CA ARG A 216 12.09 -2.01 -6.02
C ARG A 216 11.85 -1.08 -7.21
N ASP A 217 11.42 0.15 -6.92
CA ASP A 217 11.16 1.22 -7.89
C ASP A 217 11.99 2.49 -7.65
N ASP A 218 12.92 2.46 -6.69
CA ASP A 218 13.80 3.57 -6.29
C ASP A 218 13.05 4.82 -5.82
N ARG A 219 11.87 4.62 -5.22
CA ARG A 219 11.04 5.70 -4.68
C ARG A 219 11.44 6.02 -3.24
N SER A 220 11.50 7.31 -2.90
CA SER A 220 11.74 7.75 -1.52
C SER A 220 10.96 9.03 -1.18
N GLU A 221 10.37 9.06 0.01
CA GLU A 221 9.67 10.22 0.57
C GLU A 221 10.12 10.43 2.03
N THR A 222 10.23 11.69 2.46
CA THR A 222 10.46 12.04 3.87
C THR A 222 9.29 12.85 4.40
N PHE A 223 8.76 12.44 5.54
CA PHE A 223 7.61 13.04 6.20
C PHE A 223 8.07 13.72 7.49
N LYS A 224 7.99 15.06 7.54
CA LYS A 224 8.26 15.85 8.74
C LYS A 224 7.27 17.00 8.82
N PHE A 225 6.54 17.08 9.93
CA PHE A 225 5.46 18.03 10.13
C PHE A 225 5.54 18.61 11.53
N ASP A 226 5.41 19.93 11.66
CA ASP A 226 5.58 20.64 12.93
C ASP A 226 4.25 21.18 13.48
N GLN A 227 3.22 21.30 12.65
CA GLN A 227 1.93 21.91 13.02
C GLN A 227 0.81 20.89 13.27
N GLY A 228 1.15 19.61 13.47
CA GLY A 228 0.22 18.60 13.98
C GLY A 228 -1.06 18.41 13.15
N ALA A 229 -2.19 18.26 13.86
CA ALA A 229 -3.51 18.09 13.25
C ALA A 229 -3.89 19.24 12.31
N ALA A 230 -3.46 20.48 12.59
CA ALA A 230 -3.73 21.62 11.72
C ALA A 230 -3.04 21.47 10.35
N GLN A 231 -1.76 21.08 10.34
CA GLN A 231 -1.05 20.82 9.08
C GLN A 231 -1.69 19.68 8.30
N TYR A 232 -2.17 18.66 9.00
CA TYR A 232 -2.82 17.52 8.37
C TYR A 232 -4.14 17.92 7.70
N VAL A 233 -4.98 18.73 8.37
CA VAL A 233 -6.19 19.28 7.76
C VAL A 233 -5.87 20.13 6.54
N SER A 234 -4.86 20.99 6.61
CA SER A 234 -4.39 21.77 5.45
C SER A 234 -3.94 20.87 4.30
N TRP A 235 -3.22 19.78 4.60
CA TRP A 235 -2.78 18.80 3.61
C TRP A 235 -3.97 18.06 2.97
N LEU A 236 -4.97 17.66 3.76
CA LEU A 236 -6.20 17.02 3.27
C LEU A 236 -7.02 17.97 2.38
N ASN A 237 -6.97 19.27 2.66
CA ASN A 237 -7.67 20.32 1.91
C ASN A 237 -6.84 20.97 0.80
N ARG A 238 -5.57 20.56 0.57
CA ARG A 238 -4.65 21.23 -0.36
C ARG A 238 -5.19 21.40 -1.79
N ASN A 239 -6.11 20.53 -2.19
CA ASN A 239 -6.73 20.48 -3.52
C ASN A 239 -8.18 20.98 -3.53
N LYS A 240 -8.62 21.71 -2.48
CA LYS A 240 -10.00 22.14 -2.27
C LYS A 240 -10.05 23.64 -1.99
N ALA A 241 -11.14 24.32 -2.38
CA ALA A 241 -11.27 25.73 -2.04
C ALA A 241 -11.78 25.87 -0.60
N VAL A 242 -10.95 26.45 0.28
CA VAL A 242 -11.23 26.54 1.71
C VAL A 242 -11.96 27.82 2.10
N LEU A 243 -12.80 27.76 3.13
CA LEU A 243 -13.53 28.91 3.66
C LEU A 243 -12.62 29.82 4.50
N THR A 244 -11.68 29.23 5.25
CA THR A 244 -10.68 29.92 6.07
C THR A 244 -9.28 29.60 5.54
N GLN A 245 -8.37 30.57 5.55
CA GLN A 245 -6.98 30.35 5.11
C GLN A 245 -6.28 29.31 6.00
N GLU A 246 -6.41 29.47 7.31
CA GLU A 246 -5.88 28.51 8.29
C GLU A 246 -7.01 27.62 8.86
N PRO A 247 -6.72 26.35 9.16
CA PRO A 247 -7.62 25.50 9.93
C PRO A 247 -7.87 26.07 11.32
N ILE A 248 -9.09 25.87 11.81
CA ILE A 248 -9.44 26.18 13.18
C ILE A 248 -8.86 25.06 14.05
N HIS A 249 -7.93 25.40 14.94
CA HIS A 249 -7.15 24.46 15.71
C HIS A 249 -7.32 24.65 17.22
N PHE A 250 -7.57 23.56 17.93
CA PHE A 250 -7.82 23.53 19.36
C PHE A 250 -7.01 22.42 20.02
N VAL A 251 -6.12 22.81 20.93
CA VAL A 251 -5.36 21.87 21.78
C VAL A 251 -5.77 22.06 23.23
N GLY A 252 -6.01 21.00 23.99
CA GLY A 252 -6.26 21.08 25.42
C GLY A 252 -5.82 19.80 26.13
N GLU A 253 -5.47 19.92 27.41
CA GLU A 253 -5.16 18.76 28.25
C GLU A 253 -6.07 18.83 29.48
N ILE A 254 -6.80 17.75 29.75
CA ILE A 254 -7.77 17.68 30.85
C ILE A 254 -7.60 16.35 31.57
N ALA A 255 -7.48 16.38 32.90
CA ALA A 255 -7.54 15.19 33.73
C ALA A 255 -8.98 14.64 33.74
N PRO A 256 -9.17 13.32 33.62
CA PRO A 256 -10.49 12.70 33.68
C PRO A 256 -11.11 12.80 35.08
N ASP A 257 -10.27 12.85 36.12
CA ASP A 257 -10.64 12.98 37.53
C ASP A 257 -9.65 13.91 38.25
N ASP A 258 -10.15 14.76 39.15
CA ASP A 258 -9.33 15.65 39.98
C ASP A 258 -8.42 14.85 40.95
N GLU A 259 -8.78 13.61 41.26
CA GLU A 259 -7.98 12.70 42.08
C GLU A 259 -6.83 12.02 41.32
N LYS A 260 -6.77 12.15 39.99
CA LYS A 260 -5.74 11.54 39.12
C LYS A 260 -5.10 12.55 38.16
N PRO A 261 -4.43 13.60 38.67
CA PRO A 261 -3.84 14.65 37.84
C PRO A 261 -2.74 14.15 36.89
N GLU A 262 -2.17 12.98 37.14
CA GLU A 262 -1.16 12.35 36.28
C GLU A 262 -1.73 11.68 35.02
N GLU A 263 -3.02 11.33 34.98
CA GLU A 263 -3.68 10.68 33.83
C GLU A 263 -4.27 11.71 32.83
N MET A 264 -3.51 12.77 32.51
CA MET A 264 -3.98 13.83 31.60
C MET A 264 -4.34 13.27 30.22
N ILE A 265 -5.52 13.65 29.72
CA ILE A 265 -5.93 13.37 28.35
C ILE A 265 -5.68 14.60 27.50
N ALA A 266 -4.74 14.50 26.57
CA ALA A 266 -4.50 15.54 25.58
C ALA A 266 -5.46 15.38 24.41
N VAL A 267 -6.02 16.50 23.96
CA VAL A 267 -6.95 16.61 22.84
C VAL A 267 -6.38 17.61 21.86
N ASP A 268 -6.14 17.19 20.63
CA ASP A 268 -5.70 17.99 19.50
C ASP A 268 -6.71 17.86 18.37
N VAL A 269 -7.50 18.91 18.14
CA VAL A 269 -8.55 18.94 17.11
C VAL A 269 -8.31 20.08 16.14
N ALA A 270 -8.24 19.75 14.86
CA ALA A 270 -8.23 20.73 13.78
C ALA A 270 -9.43 20.51 12.86
N LEU A 271 -10.03 21.60 12.37
CA LEU A 271 -11.12 21.53 11.40
C LEU A 271 -11.11 22.70 10.43
N GLN A 272 -11.53 22.45 9.21
CA GLN A 272 -11.60 23.45 8.16
C GLN A 272 -12.71 23.09 7.17
N TYR A 273 -13.55 24.08 6.86
CA TYR A 273 -14.58 23.94 5.83
C TYR A 273 -14.00 24.23 4.46
N ASN A 274 -14.46 23.46 3.47
CA ASN A 274 -14.17 23.64 2.07
C ASN A 274 -15.47 23.80 1.24
N ASP A 275 -15.31 24.00 -0.05
CA ASP A 275 -16.36 24.20 -1.04
C ASP A 275 -17.05 22.91 -1.47
N THR A 276 -16.49 21.75 -1.11
CA THR A 276 -17.09 20.44 -1.41
C THR A 276 -18.34 20.18 -0.56
N TYR A 277 -19.02 19.08 -0.88
CA TYR A 277 -20.23 18.62 -0.19
C TYR A 277 -19.98 17.42 0.74
N ASN A 278 -18.74 16.89 0.79
CA ASN A 278 -18.44 15.68 1.53
C ASN A 278 -17.93 16.00 2.93
N GLU A 279 -18.29 15.18 3.93
CA GLU A 279 -17.63 15.22 5.24
C GLU A 279 -16.40 14.29 5.25
N GLN A 280 -15.33 14.74 5.89
CA GLN A 280 -14.11 13.96 6.12
C GLN A 280 -13.65 14.18 7.54
N ILE A 281 -13.82 13.18 8.39
CA ILE A 281 -13.44 13.28 9.80
C ILE A 281 -12.53 12.11 10.14
N TYR A 282 -11.34 12.41 10.64
CA TYR A 282 -10.30 11.44 10.96
C TYR A 282 -10.07 11.38 12.47
N PRO A 283 -10.75 10.45 13.16
CA PRO A 283 -10.58 10.20 14.58
C PRO A 283 -9.36 9.31 14.87
N TYR A 284 -8.53 9.74 15.81
CA TYR A 284 -7.32 9.05 16.27
C TYR A 284 -7.23 9.01 17.79
N ALA A 285 -6.81 7.88 18.33
CA ALA A 285 -6.43 7.70 19.73
C ALA A 285 -5.01 7.14 19.81
N ASN A 286 -4.10 7.82 20.51
CA ASN A 286 -2.66 7.49 20.59
C ASN A 286 -2.03 7.19 19.21
N SER A 287 -2.27 8.08 18.24
CA SER A 287 -1.80 7.95 16.84
C SER A 287 -2.40 6.78 16.03
N ILE A 288 -3.38 6.08 16.58
CA ILE A 288 -4.07 4.95 15.93
C ILE A 288 -5.39 5.43 15.36
N TYR A 289 -5.62 5.13 14.07
CA TYR A 289 -6.86 5.49 13.38
C TYR A 289 -8.02 4.64 13.86
N ASN A 290 -9.14 5.27 14.23
CA ASN A 290 -10.33 4.57 14.68
C ASN A 290 -11.42 4.63 13.60
N GLY A 291 -11.40 3.68 12.64
CA GLY A 291 -12.30 3.69 11.48
C GLY A 291 -13.80 3.70 11.81
N ASP A 292 -14.18 3.02 12.90
CA ASP A 292 -15.55 3.01 13.43
C ASP A 292 -15.83 4.18 14.40
N GLY A 293 -14.85 5.06 14.59
CA GLY A 293 -14.89 6.22 15.45
C GLY A 293 -14.79 5.88 16.93
N GLY A 294 -15.76 6.32 17.72
CA GLY A 294 -15.77 6.12 19.17
C GLY A 294 -16.22 7.36 19.94
N THR A 295 -15.91 7.35 21.23
CA THR A 295 -16.36 8.38 22.19
C THR A 295 -15.84 9.79 21.84
N HIS A 296 -14.56 9.92 21.47
CA HIS A 296 -13.98 11.15 20.93
C HIS A 296 -14.72 11.71 19.69
N LEU A 297 -15.07 10.87 18.70
CA LEU A 297 -15.82 11.31 17.51
C LEU A 297 -17.25 11.76 17.87
N SER A 298 -17.92 11.03 18.76
CA SER A 298 -19.25 11.38 19.28
C SER A 298 -19.24 12.75 19.97
N GLY A 299 -18.26 12.98 20.86
CA GLY A 299 -18.10 14.25 21.56
C GLY A 299 -17.83 15.41 20.61
N PHE A 300 -16.98 15.21 19.60
CA PHE A 300 -16.75 16.21 18.55
C PHE A 300 -18.03 16.56 17.77
N ARG A 301 -18.76 15.55 17.27
CA ARG A 301 -19.98 15.78 16.46
C ARG A 301 -21.06 16.53 17.25
N THR A 302 -21.25 16.15 18.51
CA THR A 302 -22.24 16.75 19.41
C THR A 302 -21.90 18.20 19.72
N SER A 303 -20.65 18.47 20.11
CA SER A 303 -20.19 19.82 20.47
C SER A 303 -20.24 20.79 19.29
N LEU A 304 -19.79 20.37 18.10
CA LEU A 304 -19.81 21.18 16.88
C LEU A 304 -21.24 21.57 16.49
N THR A 305 -22.15 20.58 16.44
CA THR A 305 -23.56 20.81 16.08
C THR A 305 -24.23 21.77 17.06
N ARG A 306 -23.98 21.60 18.36
CA ARG A 306 -24.53 22.47 19.40
C ARG A 306 -23.99 23.90 19.29
N ALA A 307 -22.67 24.07 19.11
CA ALA A 307 -22.03 25.38 19.03
C ALA A 307 -22.56 26.21 17.84
N VAL A 308 -22.62 25.59 16.65
CA VAL A 308 -23.14 26.25 15.43
C VAL A 308 -24.60 26.68 15.61
N ASN A 309 -25.46 25.78 16.11
CA ASN A 309 -26.88 26.09 16.31
C ASN A 309 -27.11 27.18 17.36
N THR A 310 -26.40 27.12 18.49
CA THR A 310 -26.50 28.14 19.55
C THR A 310 -26.07 29.50 19.04
N TYR A 311 -24.93 29.59 18.33
CA TYR A 311 -24.44 30.84 17.78
C TYR A 311 -25.36 31.42 16.69
N ALA A 312 -25.90 30.57 15.81
CA ALA A 312 -26.84 30.97 14.76
C ALA A 312 -28.13 31.57 15.33
N LYS A 313 -28.69 30.96 16.39
CA LYS A 313 -29.88 31.46 17.09
C LYS A 313 -29.62 32.75 17.85
N ALA A 314 -28.53 32.81 18.63
CA ALA A 314 -28.17 33.97 19.43
C ALA A 314 -27.95 35.23 18.57
N ASN A 315 -27.39 35.06 17.36
CA ASN A 315 -27.08 36.16 16.45
C ASN A 315 -28.13 36.39 15.35
N LYS A 316 -29.30 35.72 15.42
CA LYS A 316 -30.42 35.84 14.45
C LYS A 316 -29.98 35.65 12.99
N LEU A 317 -29.15 34.63 12.74
CA LEU A 317 -28.60 34.35 11.41
C LEU A 317 -29.51 33.43 10.56
N LEU A 318 -30.61 32.94 11.12
CA LEU A 318 -31.61 32.11 10.43
C LEU A 318 -32.83 32.96 10.03
N LYS A 319 -33.35 32.78 8.81
CA LYS A 319 -34.62 33.40 8.39
C LYS A 319 -35.80 32.50 8.75
N ASP A 320 -37.00 33.07 8.91
CA ASP A 320 -38.21 32.30 9.28
C ASP A 320 -38.60 31.17 8.31
N LYS A 321 -38.18 31.27 7.04
CA LYS A 321 -38.43 30.25 6.01
C LYS A 321 -37.31 29.21 5.88
N ASP A 322 -36.22 29.37 6.63
CA ASP A 322 -35.09 28.46 6.54
C ASP A 322 -35.37 27.16 7.30
N PRO A 323 -34.98 26.00 6.74
CA PRO A 323 -35.12 24.73 7.44
C PRO A 323 -34.20 24.68 8.67
N SER A 324 -34.53 23.81 9.61
CA SER A 324 -33.63 23.53 10.74
C SER A 324 -32.31 22.93 10.26
N ILE A 325 -31.21 23.41 10.85
CA ILE A 325 -29.87 22.89 10.59
C ILE A 325 -29.67 21.61 11.40
N SER A 326 -29.51 20.48 10.71
CA SER A 326 -29.16 19.19 11.31
C SER A 326 -27.65 19.03 11.49
N GLY A 327 -27.22 17.97 12.19
CA GLY A 327 -25.79 17.68 12.34
C GLY A 327 -25.09 17.35 11.02
N GLU A 328 -25.79 16.75 10.04
CA GLU A 328 -25.23 16.49 8.71
C GLU A 328 -25.01 17.80 7.94
N ASP A 329 -25.98 18.73 8.01
CA ASP A 329 -25.86 20.06 7.38
C ASP A 329 -24.67 20.85 7.95
N VAL A 330 -24.32 20.62 9.23
CA VAL A 330 -23.15 21.22 9.88
C VAL A 330 -21.84 20.64 9.36
N ARG A 331 -21.82 19.37 8.96
CA ARG A 331 -20.60 18.66 8.53
C ARG A 331 -20.40 18.62 7.02
N GLU A 332 -21.37 19.11 6.23
CA GLU A 332 -21.24 19.22 4.78
C GLU A 332 -20.00 20.06 4.41
N GLY A 333 -19.07 19.46 3.66
CA GLY A 333 -17.82 20.11 3.26
C GLY A 333 -16.87 20.39 4.43
N LEU A 334 -16.95 19.62 5.51
CA LEU A 334 -16.05 19.71 6.66
C LEU A 334 -14.93 18.69 6.53
N THR A 335 -13.68 19.14 6.68
CA THR A 335 -12.53 18.27 6.93
C THR A 335 -12.04 18.50 8.35
N ALA A 336 -11.91 17.44 9.15
CA ALA A 336 -11.46 17.51 10.54
C ALA A 336 -10.57 16.34 10.93
N VAL A 337 -9.61 16.60 11.81
CA VAL A 337 -8.74 15.61 12.45
C VAL A 337 -8.94 15.75 13.96
N ILE A 338 -9.20 14.62 14.63
CA ILE A 338 -9.44 14.56 16.08
C ILE A 338 -8.42 13.59 16.64
N SER A 339 -7.39 14.08 17.31
CA SER A 339 -6.35 13.27 17.94
C SER A 339 -6.48 13.36 19.46
N VAL A 340 -6.65 12.23 20.13
CA VAL A 340 -6.62 12.15 21.59
C VAL A 340 -5.42 11.32 22.05
N LYS A 341 -4.72 11.78 23.08
CA LYS A 341 -3.62 11.06 23.73
C LYS A 341 -4.02 10.76 25.17
N LEU A 342 -4.02 9.48 25.55
CA LEU A 342 -4.46 9.00 26.86
C LEU A 342 -3.60 7.84 27.36
N HIS A 343 -3.50 7.71 28.68
CA HIS A 343 -2.65 6.71 29.33
C HIS A 343 -3.17 5.28 29.12
N ASN A 344 -4.48 5.05 29.31
CA ASN A 344 -5.11 3.73 29.25
C ASN A 344 -6.26 3.69 28.22
N PRO A 345 -5.97 3.56 26.91
CA PRO A 345 -7.00 3.40 25.89
C PRO A 345 -7.69 2.03 25.99
N SER A 346 -9.00 2.02 25.78
CA SER A 346 -9.81 0.82 25.65
C SER A 346 -10.47 0.77 24.26
N PHE A 347 -10.28 -0.34 23.56
CA PHE A 347 -10.81 -0.57 22.22
C PHE A 347 -11.75 -1.79 22.16
N ASN A 348 -12.60 -1.84 21.14
CA ASN A 348 -13.51 -2.95 20.91
C ASN A 348 -12.83 -4.25 20.43
N ASN A 349 -11.67 -4.16 19.79
CA ASN A 349 -10.95 -5.28 19.18
C ASN A 349 -9.44 -4.98 19.06
N GLN A 350 -8.67 -5.98 18.61
CA GLN A 350 -7.22 -5.87 18.38
C GLN A 350 -6.87 -4.91 17.24
N THR A 351 -7.73 -4.78 16.23
CA THR A 351 -7.56 -3.81 15.13
C THR A 351 -7.81 -2.36 15.57
N LYS A 352 -8.30 -2.15 16.81
CA LYS A 352 -8.48 -0.87 17.47
C LYS A 352 -9.41 0.08 16.70
N ASP A 353 -10.46 -0.45 16.07
CA ASP A 353 -11.33 0.33 15.17
C ASP A 353 -12.20 1.37 15.91
N LYS A 354 -12.51 1.12 17.20
CA LYS A 354 -13.40 1.99 17.99
C LYS A 354 -12.91 2.23 19.42
N LEU A 355 -12.81 3.50 19.82
CA LEU A 355 -12.49 3.91 21.20
C LEU A 355 -13.72 3.84 22.13
N LEU A 356 -13.55 3.25 23.32
CA LEU A 356 -14.64 2.98 24.27
C LEU A 356 -14.64 3.81 25.56
N ASN A 357 -13.52 4.49 25.89
CA ASN A 357 -13.38 5.36 27.06
C ASN A 357 -14.46 6.45 27.12
N GLN A 358 -15.40 6.38 28.07
CA GLN A 358 -16.59 7.25 28.12
C GLN A 358 -16.24 8.69 28.51
N GLU A 359 -15.27 8.85 29.40
CA GLU A 359 -14.73 10.12 29.87
C GLU A 359 -14.23 11.01 28.71
N VAL A 360 -13.71 10.39 27.64
CA VAL A 360 -13.18 11.10 26.47
C VAL A 360 -14.27 11.88 25.73
N ASP A 361 -15.51 11.38 25.66
CA ASP A 361 -16.62 12.09 25.01
C ASP A 361 -16.85 13.46 25.67
N GLY A 362 -16.99 13.47 27.01
CA GLY A 362 -17.20 14.69 27.78
C GLY A 362 -16.02 15.67 27.74
N ILE A 363 -14.79 15.14 27.76
CA ILE A 363 -13.56 15.95 27.67
C ILE A 363 -13.46 16.65 26.31
N VAL A 364 -13.66 15.92 25.21
CA VAL A 364 -13.64 16.49 23.86
C VAL A 364 -14.74 17.55 23.72
N GLN A 365 -15.95 17.29 24.25
CA GLN A 365 -17.03 18.29 24.24
C GLN A 365 -16.67 19.58 24.98
N ARG A 366 -15.97 19.49 26.12
CA ARG A 366 -15.55 20.64 26.92
C ARG A 366 -14.50 21.47 26.18
N VAL A 367 -13.41 20.82 25.73
CA VAL A 367 -12.33 21.48 24.97
C VAL A 367 -12.89 22.16 23.71
N MET A 368 -13.68 21.44 22.92
CA MET A 368 -14.28 21.96 21.70
C MET A 368 -15.31 23.05 21.97
N GLY A 369 -16.24 22.82 22.90
CA GLY A 369 -17.36 23.72 23.14
C GLY A 369 -16.91 25.11 23.60
N ASP A 370 -15.98 25.16 24.56
CA ASP A 370 -15.50 26.42 25.12
C ASP A 370 -14.65 27.19 24.09
N LYS A 371 -13.70 26.50 23.44
CA LYS A 371 -12.80 27.14 22.48
C LYS A 371 -13.49 27.56 21.19
N LEU A 372 -14.41 26.75 20.68
CA LEU A 372 -15.16 27.08 19.47
C LEU A 372 -16.09 28.28 19.68
N LYS A 373 -16.71 28.37 20.86
CA LYS A 373 -17.52 29.55 21.23
C LYS A 373 -16.67 30.81 21.23
N ILE A 374 -15.53 30.79 21.94
CA ILE A 374 -14.58 31.91 21.98
C ILE A 374 -14.12 32.29 20.56
N TYR A 375 -13.80 31.29 19.74
CA TYR A 375 -13.36 31.51 18.36
C TYR A 375 -14.44 32.18 17.51
N PHE A 376 -15.71 31.76 17.61
CA PHE A 376 -16.81 32.40 16.87
C PHE A 376 -17.07 33.84 17.33
N ASP A 377 -17.00 34.10 18.64
CA ASP A 377 -17.15 35.45 19.20
C ASP A 377 -16.01 36.38 18.74
N GLN A 378 -14.77 35.87 18.65
CA GLN A 378 -13.61 36.62 18.15
C GLN A 378 -13.61 36.78 16.62
N ASN A 379 -14.21 35.85 15.88
CA ASN A 379 -14.18 35.80 14.41
C ASN A 379 -15.59 35.80 13.80
N PRO A 380 -16.42 36.85 14.02
CA PRO A 380 -17.83 36.83 13.64
C PRO A 380 -18.06 36.72 12.12
N LYS A 381 -17.14 37.26 11.30
CA LYS A 381 -17.20 37.12 9.83
C LYS A 381 -17.03 35.67 9.39
N VAL A 382 -16.12 34.94 10.02
CA VAL A 382 -15.87 33.52 9.74
C VAL A 382 -17.06 32.67 10.22
N ALA A 383 -17.51 32.89 11.45
CA ALA A 383 -18.67 32.21 12.01
C ALA A 383 -19.92 32.38 11.12
N LYS A 384 -20.17 33.61 10.65
CA LYS A 384 -21.26 33.88 9.70
C LYS A 384 -21.12 33.10 8.39
N ARG A 385 -19.92 33.08 7.78
CA ARG A 385 -19.68 32.33 6.53
C ARG A 385 -19.90 30.82 6.70
N ILE A 386 -19.46 30.25 7.83
CA ILE A 386 -19.70 28.83 8.15
C ILE A 386 -21.21 28.57 8.27
N ILE A 387 -21.93 29.40 9.02
CA ILE A 387 -23.39 29.25 9.20
C ILE A 387 -24.14 29.42 7.87
N ASP A 388 -23.76 30.38 7.03
CA ASP A 388 -24.36 30.57 5.70
C ASP A 388 -24.17 29.33 4.82
N LYS A 389 -23.02 28.64 4.92
CA LYS A 389 -22.80 27.35 4.25
C LYS A 389 -23.74 26.28 4.82
N CYS A 390 -23.83 26.13 6.15
CA CYS A 390 -24.73 25.15 6.78
C CYS A 390 -26.21 25.40 6.43
N VAL A 391 -26.65 26.66 6.34
CA VAL A 391 -28.02 27.01 5.91
C VAL A 391 -28.22 26.64 4.43
N SER A 392 -27.21 26.87 3.59
CA SER A 392 -27.26 26.50 2.17
C SER A 392 -27.35 24.99 1.99
N ALA A 393 -26.59 24.21 2.77
CA ALA A 393 -26.67 22.76 2.84
C ALA A 393 -28.09 22.30 3.25
N ALA A 394 -28.64 22.86 4.32
CA ALA A 394 -29.99 22.53 4.79
C ALA A 394 -31.07 22.83 3.74
N ARG A 395 -30.97 23.96 3.02
CA ARG A 395 -31.86 24.28 1.89
C ARG A 395 -31.69 23.31 0.72
N ALA A 396 -30.46 22.92 0.41
CA ALA A 396 -30.15 21.98 -0.66
C ALA A 396 -30.68 20.57 -0.34
N ARG A 397 -30.54 20.11 0.90
CA ARG A 397 -31.12 18.85 1.41
C ARG A 397 -32.64 18.82 1.21
N GLU A 398 -33.33 19.91 1.58
CA GLU A 398 -34.78 20.00 1.41
C GLU A 398 -35.22 20.06 -0.07
N ALA A 399 -34.43 20.70 -0.94
CA ALA A 399 -34.65 20.70 -2.39
C ALA A 399 -34.41 19.30 -3.01
N ALA A 400 -33.34 18.61 -2.58
CA ALA A 400 -33.04 17.26 -3.02
C ALA A 400 -34.12 16.27 -2.61
N ARG A 401 -34.67 16.40 -1.38
CA ARG A 401 -35.81 15.60 -0.91
C ARG A 401 -37.00 15.71 -1.87
N LYS A 402 -37.36 16.94 -2.27
CA LYS A 402 -38.44 17.20 -3.25
C LYS A 402 -38.11 16.65 -4.65
N ALA A 403 -36.86 16.75 -5.09
CA ALA A 403 -36.42 16.19 -6.38
C ALA A 403 -36.50 14.66 -6.41
N ARG A 404 -36.04 13.99 -5.34
CA ARG A 404 -36.15 12.52 -5.19
C ARG A 404 -37.61 12.06 -5.21
N GLU A 405 -38.50 12.75 -4.51
CA GLU A 405 -39.95 12.49 -4.57
C GLU A 405 -40.49 12.59 -6.01
N THR A 406 -39.99 13.54 -6.80
CA THR A 406 -40.41 13.75 -8.19
C THR A 406 -39.89 12.64 -9.11
N VAL A 407 -38.63 12.22 -8.95
CA VAL A 407 -38.04 11.08 -9.69
C VAL A 407 -38.77 9.80 -9.35
N ARG A 408 -39.07 9.55 -8.07
CA ARG A 408 -39.86 8.39 -7.63
C ARG A 408 -41.25 8.38 -8.28
N LYS A 409 -41.95 9.52 -8.29
CA LYS A 409 -43.26 9.63 -8.96
C LYS A 409 -43.16 9.28 -10.45
N SER A 410 -42.09 9.74 -11.13
CA SER A 410 -41.83 9.41 -12.54
C SER A 410 -41.49 7.92 -12.77
N VAL A 411 -40.80 7.26 -11.83
CA VAL A 411 -40.45 5.82 -11.90
C VAL A 411 -41.68 4.95 -11.59
N MET A 412 -42.53 5.36 -10.65
CA MET A 412 -43.81 4.68 -10.36
C MET A 412 -44.85 4.90 -11.47
N SER A 413 -44.84 6.04 -12.17
CA SER A 413 -45.78 6.31 -13.26
C SER A 413 -45.34 5.76 -14.63
N GLY A 414 -44.05 5.48 -14.82
CA GLY A 414 -43.48 4.91 -16.04
C GLY A 414 -42.70 3.64 -15.73
N GLY A 415 -43.40 2.51 -15.58
CA GLY A 415 -42.84 1.21 -15.22
C GLY A 415 -42.01 0.56 -16.35
N GLY A 416 -40.94 1.21 -16.80
CA GLY A 416 -40.04 0.68 -17.82
C GLY A 416 -38.58 0.81 -17.39
N LEU A 417 -37.82 -0.28 -17.60
CA LEU A 417 -36.36 -0.23 -17.64
C LEU A 417 -35.89 0.79 -18.68
N PRO A 418 -34.67 1.36 -18.53
CA PRO A 418 -34.09 2.24 -19.53
C PRO A 418 -34.19 1.63 -20.95
N GLY A 419 -34.71 2.38 -21.93
CA GLY A 419 -34.90 1.86 -23.30
C GLY A 419 -33.59 1.42 -24.00
N ASN A 420 -32.44 1.92 -23.52
CA ASN A 420 -31.13 1.57 -24.03
C ASN A 420 -30.51 0.36 -23.32
N LEU A 421 -31.04 -0.05 -22.16
CA LEU A 421 -30.57 -1.21 -21.42
C LEU A 421 -31.00 -2.47 -22.16
N ALA A 422 -30.04 -3.23 -22.66
CA ALA A 422 -30.29 -4.61 -23.03
C ALA A 422 -30.23 -5.44 -21.74
N ASP A 423 -31.37 -5.78 -21.17
CA ASP A 423 -31.41 -6.54 -19.90
C ASP A 423 -31.09 -8.04 -20.11
N CYS A 424 -30.86 -8.76 -19.00
CA CYS A 424 -30.73 -10.22 -18.96
C CYS A 424 -32.06 -10.89 -18.56
N SER A 425 -32.19 -12.20 -18.84
CA SER A 425 -33.40 -12.95 -18.49
C SER A 425 -33.43 -13.39 -17.02
N GLU A 426 -32.26 -13.63 -16.42
CA GLU A 426 -32.10 -14.00 -15.01
C GLU A 426 -32.54 -12.85 -14.10
N LYS A 427 -33.12 -13.21 -12.94
CA LYS A 427 -33.65 -12.27 -11.96
C LYS A 427 -32.94 -12.35 -10.62
N ASN A 428 -32.16 -13.39 -10.35
CA ASN A 428 -31.31 -13.43 -9.17
C ASN A 428 -30.13 -12.43 -9.30
N PRO A 429 -30.08 -11.35 -8.50
CA PRO A 429 -29.02 -10.35 -8.60
C PRO A 429 -27.60 -10.87 -8.41
N GLU A 430 -27.42 -11.96 -7.65
CA GLU A 430 -26.12 -12.60 -7.41
C GLU A 430 -25.50 -13.19 -8.68
N LEU A 431 -26.35 -13.68 -9.59
CA LEU A 431 -25.93 -14.28 -10.85
C LEU A 431 -25.86 -13.24 -11.98
N CYS A 432 -26.62 -12.16 -11.85
CA CYS A 432 -26.73 -11.14 -12.87
C CYS A 432 -25.54 -10.18 -12.85
N GLU A 433 -25.11 -9.80 -14.04
CA GLU A 433 -24.08 -8.80 -14.25
C GLU A 433 -24.48 -7.78 -15.30
N VAL A 434 -23.97 -6.57 -15.17
CA VAL A 434 -24.20 -5.49 -16.15
C VAL A 434 -22.87 -4.93 -16.62
N PHE A 435 -22.68 -4.90 -17.93
CA PHE A 435 -21.56 -4.22 -18.57
C PHE A 435 -21.99 -2.81 -18.95
N ILE A 436 -21.28 -1.82 -18.39
CA ILE A 436 -21.42 -0.42 -18.75
C ILE A 436 -20.37 -0.14 -19.82
N VAL A 437 -20.83 0.16 -21.03
CA VAL A 437 -19.98 0.21 -22.23
C VAL A 437 -20.00 1.61 -22.83
N GLU A 438 -18.84 2.05 -23.31
CA GLU A 438 -18.67 3.30 -24.03
C GLU A 438 -19.29 3.23 -25.44
N GLY A 439 -20.39 3.97 -25.64
CA GLY A 439 -21.00 4.16 -26.95
C GLY A 439 -21.71 2.94 -27.56
N ASP A 440 -22.34 3.17 -28.71
CA ASP A 440 -23.15 2.17 -29.40
C ASP A 440 -22.32 1.13 -30.18
N SER A 441 -21.09 1.47 -30.57
CA SER A 441 -20.23 0.55 -31.34
C SER A 441 -19.79 -0.64 -30.48
N ALA A 442 -19.10 -0.36 -29.37
CA ALA A 442 -18.73 -1.39 -28.40
C ALA A 442 -19.97 -2.00 -27.73
N GLY A 443 -21.01 -1.20 -27.46
CA GLY A 443 -22.31 -1.70 -26.96
C GLY A 443 -22.98 -2.70 -27.91
N GLY A 444 -22.86 -2.50 -29.22
CA GLY A 444 -23.35 -3.41 -30.26
C GLY A 444 -22.62 -4.74 -30.27
N SER A 445 -21.28 -4.72 -30.28
CA SER A 445 -20.44 -5.93 -30.21
C SER A 445 -20.68 -6.70 -28.91
N ALA A 446 -20.74 -6.01 -27.78
CA ALA A 446 -21.03 -6.61 -26.47
C ALA A 446 -22.43 -7.22 -26.42
N LYS A 447 -23.45 -6.54 -26.96
CA LYS A 447 -24.82 -7.06 -27.04
C LYS A 447 -24.94 -8.32 -27.90
N GLN A 448 -24.13 -8.43 -28.96
CA GLN A 448 -24.10 -9.60 -29.83
C GLN A 448 -23.33 -10.76 -29.21
N GLY A 449 -22.21 -10.49 -28.53
CA GLY A 449 -21.34 -11.50 -27.93
C GLY A 449 -21.83 -12.06 -26.58
N ARG A 450 -22.63 -11.30 -25.83
CA ARG A 450 -23.03 -11.66 -24.45
C ARG A 450 -23.82 -12.97 -24.33
N ASP A 451 -23.72 -13.58 -23.17
CA ASP A 451 -24.74 -14.51 -22.67
C ASP A 451 -25.97 -13.75 -22.15
N ARG A 452 -27.04 -13.78 -22.93
CA ARG A 452 -28.31 -13.08 -22.62
C ARG A 452 -28.98 -13.60 -21.35
N ARG A 453 -28.59 -14.78 -20.84
CA ARG A 453 -29.16 -15.37 -19.64
C ARG A 453 -28.91 -14.46 -18.44
N TYR A 454 -27.66 -14.05 -18.21
CA TYR A 454 -27.27 -13.33 -16.99
C TYR A 454 -26.49 -12.03 -17.24
N GLN A 455 -26.10 -11.72 -18.48
CA GLN A 455 -25.34 -10.51 -18.82
C GLN A 455 -26.25 -9.42 -19.42
N ALA A 456 -26.35 -8.28 -18.74
CA ALA A 456 -26.98 -7.06 -19.22
C ALA A 456 -25.95 -6.11 -19.84
N ILE A 457 -26.34 -5.32 -20.84
CA ILE A 457 -25.47 -4.31 -21.47
C ILE A 457 -26.16 -2.95 -21.39
N LEU A 458 -25.46 -1.98 -20.79
CA LEU A 458 -25.88 -0.59 -20.71
C LEU A 458 -24.91 0.29 -21.51
N PRO A 459 -25.23 0.61 -22.78
CA PRO A 459 -24.47 1.57 -23.55
C PRO A 459 -24.76 2.99 -23.05
N LEU A 460 -23.71 3.76 -22.79
CA LEU A 460 -23.83 5.16 -22.36
C LEU A 460 -23.16 6.10 -23.39
N PHE A 461 -23.78 7.27 -23.56
CA PHE A 461 -23.46 8.19 -24.64
C PHE A 461 -22.63 9.37 -24.14
N GLY A 462 -21.47 9.57 -24.78
CA GLY A 462 -20.57 10.68 -24.49
C GLY A 462 -19.96 10.62 -23.09
N LYS A 463 -19.19 11.65 -22.76
CA LYS A 463 -18.49 11.73 -21.47
C LYS A 463 -19.50 11.97 -20.32
N PRO A 464 -19.48 11.15 -19.26
CA PRO A 464 -20.35 11.35 -18.10
C PRO A 464 -20.17 12.74 -17.48
N LEU A 465 -21.21 13.24 -16.81
CA LEU A 465 -21.09 14.48 -16.03
C LEU A 465 -20.07 14.27 -14.92
N ASN A 466 -19.10 15.17 -14.80
CA ASN A 466 -18.23 15.20 -13.63
C ASN A 466 -19.04 15.60 -12.40
N VAL A 467 -19.33 14.61 -11.56
CA VAL A 467 -20.19 14.76 -10.39
C VAL A 467 -19.48 15.41 -9.19
N GLU A 468 -18.15 15.46 -9.19
CA GLU A 468 -17.38 16.19 -8.17
C GLU A 468 -17.69 17.69 -8.21
N LYS A 469 -17.93 18.22 -9.42
CA LYS A 469 -18.24 19.64 -9.67
C LYS A 469 -19.74 19.94 -9.74
N ALA A 470 -20.59 18.93 -9.57
CA ALA A 470 -22.02 19.08 -9.80
C ALA A 470 -22.80 18.92 -8.50
N ARG A 471 -23.71 19.86 -8.24
CA ARG A 471 -24.69 19.73 -7.16
C ARG A 471 -25.61 18.53 -7.40
N LEU A 472 -26.12 17.98 -6.30
CA LEU A 472 -26.96 16.78 -6.30
C LEU A 472 -28.19 16.94 -7.22
N ASP A 473 -28.84 18.10 -7.26
CA ASP A 473 -29.99 18.39 -8.12
C ASP A 473 -29.64 18.38 -9.62
N LYS A 474 -28.52 19.01 -10.00
CA LYS A 474 -28.02 19.02 -11.39
C LYS A 474 -27.64 17.61 -11.85
N MET A 475 -27.02 16.85 -10.96
CA MET A 475 -26.66 15.45 -11.20
C MET A 475 -27.91 14.58 -11.40
N LEU A 476 -28.93 14.69 -10.54
CA LEU A 476 -30.18 13.94 -10.66
C LEU A 476 -30.98 14.27 -11.92
N ASN A 477 -30.77 15.44 -12.52
CA ASN A 477 -31.38 15.82 -13.79
C ASN A 477 -30.59 15.33 -15.03
N ASN A 478 -29.37 14.79 -14.85
CA ASN A 478 -28.57 14.27 -15.96
C ASN A 478 -29.12 12.93 -16.49
N LYS A 479 -29.30 12.82 -17.81
CA LYS A 479 -29.86 11.63 -18.45
C LYS A 479 -29.04 10.36 -18.21
N ASN A 480 -27.72 10.40 -18.38
CA ASN A 480 -26.86 9.21 -18.21
C ASN A 480 -26.86 8.73 -16.76
N ILE A 481 -26.78 9.65 -15.79
CA ILE A 481 -26.84 9.31 -14.36
C ILE A 481 -28.20 8.72 -14.00
N ARG A 482 -29.31 9.30 -14.50
CA ARG A 482 -30.65 8.73 -14.30
C ARG A 482 -30.78 7.32 -14.86
N LEU A 483 -30.27 7.08 -16.08
CA LEU A 483 -30.30 5.75 -16.70
C LEU A 483 -29.53 4.74 -15.84
N LEU A 484 -28.37 5.13 -15.31
CA LEU A 484 -27.55 4.30 -14.43
C LEU A 484 -28.27 3.96 -13.12
N ILE A 485 -28.82 4.97 -12.42
CA ILE A 485 -29.57 4.77 -11.15
C ILE A 485 -30.77 3.84 -11.40
N THR A 486 -31.54 4.07 -12.46
CA THR A 486 -32.69 3.24 -12.80
C THR A 486 -32.29 1.82 -13.20
N ALA A 487 -31.19 1.64 -13.93
CA ALA A 487 -30.70 0.32 -14.31
C ALA A 487 -30.28 -0.49 -13.08
N LEU A 488 -29.52 0.10 -12.16
CA LEU A 488 -29.01 -0.58 -10.97
C LEU A 488 -30.10 -0.85 -9.91
N GLY A 489 -31.12 0.00 -9.81
CA GLY A 489 -32.28 -0.20 -8.95
C GLY A 489 -32.04 0.13 -7.46
N THR A 490 -30.85 0.58 -7.09
CA THR A 490 -30.46 0.81 -5.69
C THR A 490 -30.99 2.11 -5.09
N GLY A 491 -31.50 3.06 -5.88
CA GLY A 491 -31.79 4.41 -5.39
C GLY A 491 -30.52 5.24 -5.16
N ILE A 492 -30.62 6.37 -4.45
CA ILE A 492 -29.49 7.30 -4.25
C ILE A 492 -29.58 8.14 -2.96
N GLY A 493 -28.45 8.30 -2.28
CA GLY A 493 -28.30 9.14 -1.07
C GLY A 493 -28.64 8.43 0.25
N ALA A 494 -28.31 9.05 1.39
CA ALA A 494 -28.32 8.39 2.70
C ALA A 494 -29.71 8.25 3.37
N GLU A 495 -30.59 9.25 3.26
CA GLU A 495 -31.89 9.25 3.96
C GLU A 495 -33.08 9.64 3.08
N GLY A 496 -34.27 9.16 3.46
CA GLY A 496 -35.57 9.50 2.86
C GLY A 496 -36.13 8.47 1.86
N ASP A 497 -37.35 8.72 1.38
CA ASP A 497 -38.01 7.88 0.38
C ASP A 497 -37.24 7.88 -0.96
N GLY A 498 -36.71 6.71 -1.37
CA GLY A 498 -35.82 6.57 -2.54
C GLY A 498 -34.33 6.69 -2.22
N ALA A 499 -33.96 6.67 -0.92
CA ALA A 499 -32.59 6.52 -0.45
C ALA A 499 -31.93 5.26 -1.01
N PHE A 500 -30.61 5.28 -1.01
CA PHE A 500 -29.77 4.18 -1.43
C PHE A 500 -30.05 2.95 -0.55
N ASP A 501 -30.30 1.82 -1.20
CA ASP A 501 -30.59 0.55 -0.59
C ASP A 501 -29.87 -0.55 -1.36
N LEU A 502 -28.83 -1.10 -0.75
CA LEU A 502 -28.01 -2.14 -1.34
C LEU A 502 -28.83 -3.40 -1.66
N THR A 503 -29.86 -3.71 -0.85
CA THR A 503 -30.67 -4.93 -1.02
C THR A 503 -31.52 -4.92 -2.29
N LYS A 504 -31.70 -3.74 -2.90
CA LYS A 504 -32.42 -3.56 -4.16
C LYS A 504 -31.51 -3.58 -5.39
N ALA A 505 -30.21 -3.80 -5.21
CA ALA A 505 -29.28 -3.93 -6.33
C ALA A 505 -29.74 -5.05 -7.27
N ARG A 506 -29.88 -4.71 -8.56
CA ARG A 506 -30.31 -5.67 -9.59
C ARG A 506 -29.17 -6.55 -10.12
N TYR A 507 -27.94 -6.12 -9.91
CA TYR A 507 -26.73 -6.78 -10.38
C TYR A 507 -25.67 -6.71 -9.27
N HIS A 508 -25.16 -7.85 -8.82
CA HIS A 508 -24.05 -7.91 -7.87
C HIS A 508 -22.68 -7.78 -8.56
N LYS A 509 -22.67 -7.73 -9.91
CA LYS A 509 -21.48 -7.41 -10.70
C LYS A 509 -21.79 -6.29 -11.69
N VAL A 510 -21.25 -5.11 -11.42
CA VAL A 510 -21.29 -3.94 -12.29
C VAL A 510 -19.90 -3.79 -12.90
N ILE A 511 -19.78 -4.07 -14.19
CA ILE A 511 -18.50 -4.15 -14.89
C ILE A 511 -18.36 -2.94 -15.81
N LEU A 512 -17.35 -2.11 -15.55
CA LEU A 512 -16.95 -1.00 -16.41
C LEU A 512 -16.08 -1.54 -17.54
N MET A 513 -16.52 -1.34 -18.79
CA MET A 513 -15.80 -1.80 -19.97
C MET A 513 -15.64 -0.63 -20.94
N ALA A 514 -14.43 -0.06 -20.96
CA ALA A 514 -14.05 1.08 -21.77
C ALA A 514 -12.80 0.76 -22.60
N ASP A 515 -12.52 1.56 -23.63
CA ASP A 515 -11.36 1.36 -24.50
C ASP A 515 -10.05 1.60 -23.75
N ALA A 516 -8.98 0.91 -24.16
CA ALA A 516 -7.64 1.00 -23.57
C ALA A 516 -6.88 2.23 -24.10
N ASP A 517 -7.56 3.37 -24.15
CA ASP A 517 -7.02 4.65 -24.60
C ASP A 517 -7.24 5.76 -23.56
N VAL A 518 -6.85 6.98 -23.92
CA VAL A 518 -6.96 8.15 -23.04
C VAL A 518 -8.40 8.54 -22.73
N ASP A 519 -9.33 8.32 -23.66
CA ASP A 519 -10.74 8.69 -23.50
C ASP A 519 -11.48 7.66 -22.63
N GLY A 520 -11.22 6.37 -22.83
CA GLY A 520 -11.73 5.28 -22.00
C GLY A 520 -11.25 5.39 -20.56
N SER A 521 -9.97 5.73 -20.34
CA SER A 521 -9.41 5.99 -19.00
C SER A 521 -10.10 7.18 -18.31
N HIS A 522 -10.41 8.23 -19.06
CA HIS A 522 -11.13 9.40 -18.53
C HIS A 522 -12.58 9.06 -18.18
N ILE A 523 -13.29 8.31 -19.03
CA ILE A 523 -14.66 7.87 -18.76
C ILE A 523 -14.74 6.95 -17.55
N MET A 524 -13.78 6.04 -17.43
CA MET A 524 -13.65 5.16 -16.26
C MET A 524 -13.47 5.98 -14.99
N THR A 525 -12.58 6.98 -15.01
CA THR A 525 -12.36 7.89 -13.87
C THR A 525 -13.65 8.61 -13.46
N LEU A 526 -14.45 9.09 -14.41
CA LEU A 526 -15.74 9.74 -14.13
C LEU A 526 -16.75 8.80 -13.46
N TYR A 527 -16.87 7.55 -13.93
CA TYR A 527 -17.76 6.58 -13.31
C TYR A 527 -17.28 6.15 -11.93
N LEU A 528 -15.98 5.90 -11.76
CA LEU A 528 -15.41 5.58 -10.45
C LEU A 528 -15.65 6.71 -9.44
N THR A 529 -15.52 7.96 -9.88
CA THR A 529 -15.88 9.14 -9.07
C THR A 529 -17.36 9.07 -8.67
N PHE A 530 -18.26 8.79 -9.61
CA PHE A 530 -19.69 8.66 -9.31
C PHE A 530 -20.01 7.56 -8.30
N PHE A 531 -19.46 6.35 -8.49
CA PHE A 531 -19.68 5.25 -7.55
C PHE A 531 -19.10 5.57 -6.17
N PHE A 532 -17.89 6.11 -6.10
CA PHE A 532 -17.25 6.47 -4.84
C PHE A 532 -18.02 7.55 -4.05
N ARG A 533 -18.61 8.52 -4.75
CA ARG A 533 -19.32 9.65 -4.14
C ARG A 533 -20.77 9.34 -3.76
N PHE A 534 -21.51 8.64 -4.63
CA PHE A 534 -22.98 8.54 -4.50
C PHE A 534 -23.49 7.13 -4.27
N MET A 535 -22.67 6.11 -4.52
CA MET A 535 -23.02 4.69 -4.37
C MET A 535 -21.89 3.91 -3.70
N ARG A 536 -21.22 4.54 -2.72
CA ARG A 536 -20.07 3.96 -2.02
C ARG A 536 -20.33 2.55 -1.49
N PRO A 537 -21.52 2.22 -0.93
CA PRO A 537 -21.77 0.86 -0.46
C PRO A 537 -21.73 -0.21 -1.56
N LEU A 538 -21.91 0.13 -2.85
CA LEU A 538 -21.67 -0.82 -3.95
C LEU A 538 -20.19 -1.18 -4.09
N VAL A 539 -19.31 -0.19 -3.88
CA VAL A 539 -17.86 -0.38 -3.93
C VAL A 539 -17.42 -1.20 -2.71
N GLU A 540 -17.90 -0.83 -1.52
CA GLU A 540 -17.59 -1.54 -0.26
C GLU A 540 -18.14 -2.98 -0.24
N ALA A 541 -19.33 -3.21 -0.80
CA ALA A 541 -19.86 -4.57 -1.01
C ALA A 541 -19.09 -5.34 -2.09
N GLY A 542 -18.21 -4.67 -2.84
CA GLY A 542 -17.36 -5.28 -3.84
C GLY A 542 -18.07 -5.62 -5.15
N TYR A 543 -19.12 -4.88 -5.50
CA TYR A 543 -19.92 -5.13 -6.71
C TYR A 543 -19.38 -4.42 -7.95
N ILE A 544 -18.45 -3.47 -7.80
CA ILE A 544 -17.89 -2.70 -8.92
C ILE A 544 -16.61 -3.37 -9.43
N TYR A 545 -16.55 -3.59 -10.74
CA TYR A 545 -15.43 -4.22 -11.43
C TYR A 545 -15.03 -3.42 -12.67
N ILE A 546 -13.79 -3.57 -13.10
CA ILE A 546 -13.26 -3.02 -14.34
C ILE A 546 -12.82 -4.21 -15.21
N ALA A 547 -13.30 -4.25 -16.45
CA ALA A 547 -12.87 -5.25 -17.42
C ALA A 547 -11.41 -5.04 -17.84
N GLN A 548 -10.67 -6.13 -18.04
CA GLN A 548 -9.29 -6.10 -18.52
C GLN A 548 -9.21 -6.80 -19.89
N PRO A 549 -9.52 -6.09 -20.99
CA PRO A 549 -9.31 -6.64 -22.33
C PRO A 549 -7.81 -6.84 -22.59
N PRO A 550 -7.43 -7.80 -23.44
CA PRO A 550 -6.03 -8.07 -23.76
C PRO A 550 -5.40 -6.92 -24.54
N LEU A 551 -4.14 -6.60 -24.23
CA LEU A 551 -3.39 -5.52 -24.88
C LEU A 551 -2.82 -5.94 -26.23
N TYR A 552 -2.36 -7.18 -26.32
CA TYR A 552 -1.77 -7.75 -27.53
C TYR A 552 -2.45 -9.04 -27.96
N LYS A 553 -2.40 -9.29 -29.26
CA LYS A 553 -2.59 -10.58 -29.89
C LYS A 553 -1.29 -10.96 -30.57
N ILE A 554 -0.69 -12.05 -30.13
CA ILE A 554 0.49 -12.62 -30.75
C ILE A 554 0.10 -13.77 -31.68
N LYS A 555 0.79 -13.84 -32.82
CA LYS A 555 0.61 -14.91 -33.80
C LYS A 555 1.98 -15.45 -34.22
N ARG A 556 2.19 -16.76 -34.04
CA ARG A 556 3.36 -17.51 -34.51
C ARG A 556 2.86 -18.74 -35.25
N LYS A 557 3.10 -18.82 -36.57
CA LYS A 557 2.59 -19.88 -37.45
C LYS A 557 1.05 -20.00 -37.36
N ARG A 558 0.52 -21.12 -36.83
CA ARG A 558 -0.92 -21.38 -36.63
C ARG A 558 -1.41 -21.10 -35.20
N ARG A 559 -0.51 -20.81 -34.25
CA ARG A 559 -0.88 -20.48 -32.87
C ARG A 559 -1.20 -18.99 -32.77
N GLU A 560 -2.33 -18.68 -32.16
CA GLU A 560 -2.75 -17.32 -31.79
C GLU A 560 -2.98 -17.30 -30.27
N GLN A 561 -2.48 -16.27 -29.61
CA GLN A 561 -2.61 -16.10 -28.17
C GLN A 561 -2.80 -14.62 -27.83
N TYR A 562 -3.58 -14.35 -26.79
CA TYR A 562 -3.80 -13.00 -26.27
C TYR A 562 -2.87 -12.75 -25.08
N VAL A 563 -2.32 -11.55 -24.99
CA VAL A 563 -1.35 -11.14 -23.97
C VAL A 563 -1.80 -9.82 -23.35
N ASP A 564 -1.78 -9.76 -22.03
CA ASP A 564 -2.41 -8.71 -21.25
C ASP A 564 -1.46 -7.55 -20.94
N ASN A 565 -0.18 -7.85 -20.69
CA ASN A 565 0.83 -6.87 -20.29
C ASN A 565 2.25 -7.24 -20.72
N ASP A 566 3.19 -6.31 -20.54
CA ASP A 566 4.59 -6.48 -20.94
C ASP A 566 5.32 -7.57 -20.17
N VAL A 567 5.00 -7.77 -18.89
CA VAL A 567 5.60 -8.84 -18.05
C VAL A 567 5.23 -10.21 -18.62
N GLN A 568 3.95 -10.40 -18.95
CA GLN A 568 3.46 -11.62 -19.59
C GLN A 568 4.05 -11.78 -20.99
N MET A 569 4.17 -10.69 -21.75
CA MET A 569 4.85 -10.70 -23.05
C MET A 569 6.30 -11.17 -22.89
N ASN A 570 7.06 -10.62 -21.95
CA ASN A 570 8.44 -11.01 -21.68
C ASN A 570 8.55 -12.49 -21.29
N ARG A 571 7.64 -12.99 -20.44
CA ARG A 571 7.58 -14.41 -20.09
C ARG A 571 7.32 -15.30 -21.32
N ILE A 572 6.36 -14.92 -22.17
CA ILE A 572 6.05 -15.66 -23.40
C ILE A 572 7.23 -15.62 -24.37
N LEU A 573 7.94 -14.48 -24.48
CA LEU A 573 9.14 -14.38 -25.31
C LEU A 573 10.26 -15.29 -24.80
N LEU A 574 10.42 -15.42 -23.48
CA LEU A 574 11.39 -16.35 -22.89
C LEU A 574 11.02 -17.81 -23.20
N GLU A 575 9.75 -18.18 -23.01
CA GLU A 575 9.24 -19.53 -23.31
C GLU A 575 9.36 -19.88 -24.80
N LEU A 576 8.92 -18.99 -25.69
CA LEU A 576 9.03 -19.19 -27.14
C LEU A 576 10.49 -19.20 -27.63
N GLY A 577 11.36 -18.45 -26.95
CA GLY A 577 12.79 -18.38 -27.25
C GLY A 577 13.56 -19.60 -26.74
N SER A 578 13.13 -20.22 -25.64
CA SER A 578 13.79 -21.40 -25.07
C SER A 578 13.42 -22.71 -25.78
N GLU A 579 12.24 -22.79 -26.41
CA GLU A 579 11.77 -23.99 -27.13
C GLU A 579 12.71 -24.47 -28.27
N ASP A 580 13.34 -23.53 -29.00
CA ASP A 580 14.07 -23.82 -30.26
C ASP A 580 15.61 -23.66 -30.13
N VAL A 581 16.14 -23.48 -28.91
CA VAL A 581 17.57 -23.17 -28.67
C VAL A 581 18.28 -24.27 -27.89
N ILE A 582 19.55 -24.47 -28.22
CA ILE A 582 20.48 -25.33 -27.49
C ILE A 582 21.59 -24.44 -26.93
N LEU A 583 21.71 -24.45 -25.60
CA LEU A 583 22.86 -23.87 -24.92
C LEU A 583 23.99 -24.91 -24.91
N THR A 584 25.15 -24.55 -25.44
CA THR A 584 26.35 -25.37 -25.43
C THR A 584 27.45 -24.67 -24.63
N ARG A 585 28.10 -25.36 -23.70
CA ARG A 585 29.33 -24.89 -23.05
C ARG A 585 30.54 -25.31 -23.88
N LEU A 586 31.40 -24.35 -24.21
CA LEU A 586 32.48 -24.56 -25.17
C LEU A 586 33.67 -25.34 -24.60
N ARG A 587 33.98 -25.21 -23.30
CA ARG A 587 35.16 -25.86 -22.69
C ARG A 587 35.15 -27.40 -22.78
N ASP A 588 33.96 -27.99 -22.80
CA ASP A 588 33.73 -29.45 -22.82
C ASP A 588 32.71 -29.89 -23.87
N SER A 589 32.31 -28.98 -24.77
CA SER A 589 31.27 -29.20 -25.79
C SER A 589 29.98 -29.79 -25.21
N HIS A 590 29.61 -29.40 -23.99
CA HIS A 590 28.43 -29.93 -23.30
C HIS A 590 27.16 -29.19 -23.70
N ASP A 591 26.20 -29.92 -24.29
CA ASP A 591 24.86 -29.42 -24.59
C ASP A 591 23.94 -29.57 -23.37
N PHE A 592 23.29 -28.48 -22.97
CA PHE A 592 22.29 -28.49 -21.91
C PHE A 592 20.93 -28.93 -22.46
N THR A 593 20.16 -29.66 -21.64
CA THR A 593 18.78 -30.04 -21.98
C THR A 593 17.85 -28.82 -21.91
N ALA A 594 16.75 -28.82 -22.67
CA ALA A 594 15.77 -27.74 -22.66
C ALA A 594 15.28 -27.38 -21.23
N ALA A 595 14.94 -28.38 -20.42
CA ALA A 595 14.52 -28.17 -19.03
C ALA A 595 15.60 -27.52 -18.14
N LYS A 596 16.90 -27.76 -18.44
CA LYS A 596 18.01 -27.09 -17.76
C LYS A 596 18.17 -25.65 -18.24
N VAL A 597 17.96 -25.39 -19.52
CA VAL A 597 17.96 -24.03 -20.09
C VAL A 597 16.83 -23.20 -19.49
N ASP A 598 15.62 -23.74 -19.39
CA ASP A 598 14.48 -23.05 -18.78
C ASP A 598 14.77 -22.64 -17.32
N ARG A 599 15.31 -23.57 -16.53
CA ARG A 599 15.74 -23.28 -15.14
C ARG A 599 16.87 -22.26 -15.08
N ALA A 600 17.80 -22.28 -16.03
CA ALA A 600 18.88 -21.31 -16.10
C ALA A 600 18.35 -19.90 -16.44
N VAL A 601 17.40 -19.80 -17.36
CA VAL A 601 16.73 -18.56 -17.72
C VAL A 601 16.00 -17.97 -16.52
N GLU A 602 15.26 -18.79 -15.77
CA GLU A 602 14.58 -18.36 -14.56
C GLU A 602 15.56 -17.85 -13.50
N ALA A 603 16.61 -18.62 -13.21
CA ALA A 603 17.65 -18.24 -12.25
C ALA A 603 18.37 -16.94 -12.64
N ILE A 604 18.77 -16.78 -13.91
CA ILE A 604 19.46 -15.57 -14.36
C ILE A 604 18.50 -14.37 -14.40
N SER A 605 17.22 -14.58 -14.71
CA SER A 605 16.21 -13.51 -14.60
C SER A 605 16.05 -13.02 -13.16
N GLN A 606 16.16 -13.91 -12.17
CA GLN A 606 16.18 -13.52 -10.75
C GLN A 606 17.46 -12.72 -10.41
N ILE A 607 18.62 -13.09 -10.97
CA ILE A 607 19.86 -12.30 -10.83
C ILE A 607 19.70 -10.91 -11.46
N GLU A 608 19.08 -10.77 -12.64
CA GLU A 608 18.81 -9.45 -13.24
C GLU A 608 17.98 -8.56 -12.31
N VAL A 609 17.00 -9.14 -11.60
CA VAL A 609 16.14 -8.41 -10.66
C VAL A 609 16.88 -8.04 -9.39
N LEU A 610 17.46 -9.02 -8.69
CA LEU A 610 18.14 -8.86 -7.40
C LEU A 610 19.46 -8.09 -7.53
N GLY A 611 20.18 -8.28 -8.64
CA GLY A 611 21.43 -7.59 -8.94
C GLY A 611 21.28 -6.07 -9.13
N ARG A 612 20.05 -5.56 -9.26
CA ARG A 612 19.81 -4.11 -9.20
C ARG A 612 20.19 -3.51 -7.85
N GLY A 613 20.09 -4.26 -6.76
CA GLY A 613 20.51 -3.81 -5.42
C GLY A 613 22.01 -3.55 -5.33
N VAL A 614 22.78 -4.40 -6.00
CA VAL A 614 24.24 -4.25 -6.15
C VAL A 614 24.59 -3.09 -7.09
N SER A 615 23.94 -3.06 -8.26
CA SER A 615 24.20 -2.06 -9.31
C SER A 615 23.87 -0.64 -8.88
N ARG A 616 22.87 -0.48 -8.01
CA ARG A 616 22.50 0.78 -7.35
C ARG A 616 23.67 1.44 -6.62
N TYR A 617 24.54 0.65 -6.02
CA TYR A 617 25.74 1.14 -5.35
C TYR A 617 26.91 1.37 -6.30
N GLY A 618 26.70 1.21 -7.62
CA GLY A 618 27.71 1.40 -8.67
C GLY A 618 28.56 0.16 -8.94
N CYS A 619 28.42 -0.92 -8.17
CA CYS A 619 29.17 -2.15 -8.41
C CYS A 619 28.51 -2.94 -9.55
N PRO A 620 29.25 -3.32 -10.61
CA PRO A 620 28.71 -4.22 -11.62
C PRO A 620 28.33 -5.57 -11.00
N VAL A 621 27.16 -6.11 -11.34
CA VAL A 621 26.64 -7.36 -10.75
C VAL A 621 27.61 -8.51 -10.92
N TYR A 622 28.20 -8.67 -12.11
CA TYR A 622 29.16 -9.74 -12.38
C TYR A 622 30.37 -9.70 -11.43
N LYS A 623 30.85 -8.49 -11.06
CA LYS A 623 32.02 -8.33 -10.18
C LYS A 623 31.70 -8.77 -8.75
N TYR A 624 30.48 -8.49 -8.30
CA TYR A 624 30.00 -8.95 -7.00
C TYR A 624 29.73 -10.46 -6.98
N LEU A 625 29.14 -11.01 -8.05
CA LEU A 625 28.95 -12.45 -8.16
C LEU A 625 30.28 -13.21 -8.19
N ASP A 626 31.32 -12.65 -8.79
CA ASP A 626 32.67 -13.23 -8.80
C ASP A 626 33.34 -13.25 -7.41
N ALA A 627 32.83 -12.48 -6.45
CA ALA A 627 33.34 -12.45 -5.08
C ALA A 627 32.73 -13.52 -4.17
N HIS A 628 31.93 -14.45 -4.71
CA HIS A 628 31.36 -15.55 -3.93
C HIS A 628 32.44 -16.51 -3.42
N ASP A 629 32.20 -17.14 -2.27
CA ASP A 629 33.06 -18.22 -1.78
C ASP A 629 32.95 -19.45 -2.68
N GLU A 630 34.08 -19.96 -3.17
CA GLU A 630 34.10 -21.04 -4.18
C GLU A 630 33.46 -22.35 -3.69
N LYS A 631 33.39 -22.59 -2.37
CA LYS A 631 32.91 -23.85 -1.79
C LYS A 631 31.44 -23.78 -1.37
N THR A 632 31.06 -22.68 -0.71
CA THR A 632 29.73 -22.48 -0.13
C THR A 632 28.81 -21.70 -1.07
N HIS A 633 29.37 -20.98 -2.04
CA HIS A 633 28.71 -20.04 -2.94
C HIS A 633 28.07 -18.84 -2.22
N GLU A 634 28.45 -18.60 -0.97
CA GLU A 634 27.99 -17.45 -0.20
C GLU A 634 28.58 -16.17 -0.77
N LEU A 635 27.73 -15.15 -0.89
CA LEU A 635 28.11 -13.84 -1.40
C LEU A 635 28.45 -12.89 -0.25
N PRO A 636 29.35 -11.91 -0.49
CA PRO A 636 29.73 -10.92 0.52
C PRO A 636 28.53 -10.13 1.04
N LYS A 637 28.40 -10.02 2.35
CA LYS A 637 27.27 -9.31 2.98
C LYS A 637 27.32 -7.80 2.78
N TYR A 638 28.52 -7.22 2.64
CA TYR A 638 28.70 -5.79 2.42
C TYR A 638 29.58 -5.47 1.23
N ILE A 639 29.30 -4.32 0.60
CA ILE A 639 30.15 -3.70 -0.41
C ILE A 639 30.63 -2.35 0.13
N ALA A 640 31.94 -2.22 0.32
CA ALA A 640 32.58 -0.95 0.55
C ALA A 640 33.06 -0.36 -0.78
N ARG A 641 32.44 0.74 -1.20
CA ARG A 641 32.81 1.52 -2.38
C ARG A 641 33.79 2.62 -1.96
N ILE A 642 34.99 2.59 -2.52
CA ILE A 642 36.04 3.56 -2.27
C ILE A 642 36.30 4.32 -3.56
N ARG A 643 36.06 5.63 -3.55
CA ARG A 643 36.35 6.51 -4.68
C ARG A 643 37.43 7.50 -4.30
N THR A 644 38.57 7.45 -4.99
CA THR A 644 39.69 8.38 -4.79
C THR A 644 39.91 9.14 -6.10
N GLY A 645 39.43 10.39 -6.16
CA GLY A 645 39.35 11.15 -7.42
C GLY A 645 38.46 10.45 -8.47
N ASN A 646 39.07 10.05 -9.59
CA ASN A 646 38.39 9.33 -10.69
C ASN A 646 38.55 7.80 -10.62
N GLN A 647 39.35 7.28 -9.67
CA GLN A 647 39.51 5.85 -9.46
C GLN A 647 38.45 5.33 -8.49
N GLU A 648 37.90 4.17 -8.80
CA GLU A 648 36.86 3.52 -8.02
C GLU A 648 37.23 2.07 -7.75
N GLU A 649 37.13 1.68 -6.49
CA GLU A 649 37.43 0.36 -5.97
C GLU A 649 36.24 -0.15 -5.16
N PHE A 650 36.04 -1.48 -5.20
CA PHE A 650 35.01 -2.17 -4.43
C PHE A 650 35.71 -3.21 -3.56
N VAL A 651 35.55 -3.09 -2.25
CA VAL A 651 35.99 -4.08 -1.27
C VAL A 651 34.75 -4.86 -0.82
N PHE A 652 34.86 -6.19 -0.86
CA PHE A 652 33.79 -7.11 -0.53
C PHE A 652 34.04 -7.68 0.87
N LEU A 653 33.06 -7.54 1.77
CA LEU A 653 33.19 -7.92 3.18
C LEU A 653 32.13 -8.98 3.48
N ASN A 654 32.56 -10.14 3.98
CA ASN A 654 31.69 -11.30 4.11
C ASN A 654 30.91 -11.30 5.42
N THR A 655 31.51 -10.75 6.48
CA THR A 655 30.99 -10.83 7.84
C THR A 655 30.84 -9.45 8.50
N ASP A 656 30.13 -9.39 9.61
CA ASP A 656 30.06 -8.18 10.45
C ASP A 656 31.44 -7.85 11.05
N GLU A 657 32.27 -8.86 11.32
CA GLU A 657 33.67 -8.70 11.75
C GLU A 657 34.53 -8.05 10.66
N ASP A 658 34.39 -8.48 9.38
CA ASP A 658 35.11 -7.87 8.25
C ASP A 658 34.72 -6.39 8.09
N ARG A 659 33.43 -6.06 8.27
CA ARG A 659 32.94 -4.68 8.26
C ARG A 659 33.58 -3.84 9.37
N THR A 660 33.62 -4.38 10.57
CA THR A 660 34.16 -3.68 11.74
C THR A 660 35.68 -3.49 11.63
N ALA A 661 36.39 -4.50 11.13
CA ALA A 661 37.81 -4.39 10.80
C ALA A 661 38.04 -3.30 9.74
N PHE A 662 37.25 -3.30 8.67
CA PHE A 662 37.33 -2.28 7.62
C PHE A 662 37.08 -0.86 8.14
N TYR A 663 36.09 -0.67 9.02
CA TYR A 663 35.84 0.63 9.65
C TYR A 663 36.98 1.08 10.54
N THR A 664 37.55 0.16 11.32
CA THR A 664 38.69 0.45 12.19
C THR A 664 39.93 0.84 11.37
N GLU A 665 40.24 0.08 10.33
CA GLU A 665 41.37 0.33 9.42
C GLU A 665 41.24 1.64 8.65
N ASN A 666 40.01 2.05 8.33
CA ASN A 666 39.74 3.27 7.58
C ASN A 666 39.36 4.47 8.46
N GLU A 667 39.41 4.34 9.79
CA GLU A 667 39.03 5.39 10.75
C GLU A 667 37.60 5.91 10.53
N ILE A 668 36.70 5.03 10.12
CA ILE A 668 35.29 5.34 9.89
C ILE A 668 34.53 5.19 11.21
N THR A 669 33.79 6.21 11.61
CA THR A 669 32.83 6.09 12.71
C THR A 669 31.50 5.63 12.14
N GLU A 670 30.95 4.52 12.63
CA GLU A 670 29.61 4.06 12.25
C GLU A 670 28.56 5.03 12.82
N ASP A 671 27.93 5.79 11.92
CA ASP A 671 26.80 6.67 12.19
C ASP A 671 25.60 6.11 11.45
N MET A 672 24.52 5.83 12.20
CA MET A 672 23.29 5.22 11.68
C MET A 672 22.67 6.02 10.52
N PHE A 673 22.90 7.33 10.46
CA PHE A 673 22.28 8.19 9.44
C PHE A 673 23.26 8.75 8.41
N ALA A 674 24.58 8.59 8.61
CA ALA A 674 25.59 9.08 7.68
C ALA A 674 26.14 7.96 6.79
N GLY A 675 25.56 7.80 5.60
CA GLY A 675 25.92 6.74 4.65
C GLY A 675 27.23 6.92 3.87
N MET A 676 28.01 7.98 4.11
CA MET A 676 29.25 8.24 3.36
C MET A 676 30.28 9.05 4.18
N THR A 677 31.51 8.56 4.23
CA THR A 677 32.67 9.26 4.79
C THR A 677 33.44 9.96 3.68
N ILE A 678 33.77 11.24 3.87
CA ILE A 678 34.60 12.03 2.94
C ILE A 678 35.86 12.49 3.65
N ARG A 679 37.03 12.26 3.06
CA ARG A 679 38.33 12.74 3.56
C ARG A 679 39.28 13.14 2.44
N GLU A 680 40.33 13.87 2.78
CA GLU A 680 41.45 14.16 1.87
C GLU A 680 42.51 13.07 1.99
N LYS A 681 43.03 12.59 0.85
CA LYS A 681 44.11 11.61 0.77
C LYS A 681 45.19 12.13 -0.17
N VAL A 682 46.44 12.20 0.30
CA VAL A 682 47.59 12.59 -0.52
C VAL A 682 48.16 11.35 -1.19
N ILE A 683 48.24 11.36 -2.51
CA ILE A 683 48.90 10.33 -3.33
C ILE A 683 49.85 11.06 -4.27
N ASP A 684 51.13 10.70 -4.25
CA ASP A 684 52.18 11.31 -5.09
C ASP A 684 52.19 12.85 -5.04
N ASP A 685 52.17 13.43 -3.83
CA ASP A 685 52.12 14.88 -3.55
C ASP A 685 50.89 15.64 -4.11
N ILE A 686 49.85 14.92 -4.56
CA ILE A 686 48.58 15.46 -5.01
C ILE A 686 47.47 15.09 -4.01
N THR A 687 46.73 16.09 -3.55
CA THR A 687 45.57 15.88 -2.66
C THR A 687 44.35 15.46 -3.48
N TYR A 688 43.81 14.28 -3.19
CA TYR A 688 42.56 13.78 -3.75
C TYR A 688 41.46 13.78 -2.69
N GLN A 689 40.22 14.07 -3.09
CA GLN A 689 39.07 13.70 -2.26
C GLN A 689 38.83 12.20 -2.35
N GLN A 690 38.81 11.55 -1.20
CA GLN A 690 38.40 10.17 -1.03
C GLN A 690 36.99 10.12 -0.42
N ARG A 691 36.11 9.35 -1.05
CA ARG A 691 34.76 9.06 -0.56
C ARG A 691 34.64 7.57 -0.32
N ILE A 692 34.20 7.18 0.87
CA ILE A 692 33.99 5.79 1.25
C ILE A 692 32.54 5.64 1.66
N SER A 693 31.84 4.69 1.06
CA SER A 693 30.50 4.29 1.47
C SER A 693 30.46 2.76 1.61
N VAL A 694 29.80 2.28 2.66
CA VAL A 694 29.66 0.84 2.92
C VAL A 694 28.18 0.51 2.93
N HIS A 695 27.80 -0.49 2.14
CA HIS A 695 26.42 -0.85 1.88
C HIS A 695 26.20 -2.32 2.19
N GLU A 696 25.18 -2.60 2.99
CA GLU A 696 24.69 -3.97 3.19
C GLU A 696 23.92 -4.42 1.95
N ILE A 697 24.18 -5.65 1.50
CA ILE A 697 23.48 -6.26 0.37
C ILE A 697 22.47 -7.26 0.93
N HIS A 698 21.24 -6.79 1.16
CA HIS A 698 20.15 -7.62 1.67
C HIS A 698 19.82 -8.78 0.72
N GLU A 699 20.06 -8.61 -0.58
CA GLU A 699 19.86 -9.63 -1.60
C GLU A 699 20.90 -10.75 -1.59
N ALA A 700 21.97 -10.66 -0.79
CA ALA A 700 23.09 -11.62 -0.79
C ALA A 700 22.63 -13.06 -0.54
N LEU A 701 21.72 -13.28 0.42
CA LEU A 701 21.20 -14.61 0.73
C LEU A 701 20.34 -15.16 -0.42
N ALA A 702 19.48 -14.32 -1.01
CA ALA A 702 18.64 -14.69 -2.14
C ALA A 702 19.50 -15.04 -3.36
N LEU A 703 20.49 -14.19 -3.70
CA LEU A 703 21.45 -14.44 -4.78
C LEU A 703 22.27 -15.71 -4.54
N THR A 704 22.69 -15.98 -3.29
CA THR A 704 23.38 -17.23 -2.91
C THR A 704 22.53 -18.46 -3.20
N LYS A 705 21.23 -18.43 -2.89
CA LYS A 705 20.28 -19.52 -3.24
C LYS A 705 20.24 -19.71 -4.76
N VAL A 706 20.22 -18.63 -5.54
CA VAL A 706 20.23 -18.69 -7.01
C VAL A 706 21.55 -19.26 -7.56
N LEU A 707 22.70 -18.87 -7.01
CA LEU A 707 24.01 -19.42 -7.40
C LEU A 707 24.08 -20.93 -7.18
N LYS A 708 23.58 -21.40 -6.03
CA LYS A 708 23.48 -22.84 -5.72
C LYS A 708 22.59 -23.58 -6.74
N GLU A 709 21.52 -22.96 -7.22
CA GLU A 709 20.69 -23.54 -8.29
C GLU A 709 21.41 -23.58 -9.64
N LEU A 710 22.13 -22.52 -10.02
CA LEU A 710 22.95 -22.51 -11.25
C LEU A 710 24.04 -23.60 -11.22
N ALA A 711 24.69 -23.79 -10.07
CA ALA A 711 25.67 -24.86 -9.85
C ALA A 711 25.04 -26.25 -10.05
N LYS A 712 23.84 -26.49 -9.48
CA LYS A 712 23.09 -27.75 -9.65
C LYS A 712 22.70 -28.03 -11.10
N ILE A 713 22.42 -26.99 -11.90
CA ILE A 713 22.16 -27.13 -13.34
C ILE A 713 23.42 -27.61 -14.07
N GLY A 714 24.60 -27.25 -13.54
CA GLY A 714 25.92 -27.56 -14.07
C GLY A 714 26.50 -26.42 -14.90
N LEU A 715 26.01 -25.19 -14.72
CA LEU A 715 26.62 -24.00 -15.33
C LEU A 715 27.91 -23.64 -14.61
N ASP A 716 28.83 -22.99 -15.33
CA ASP A 716 30.06 -22.49 -14.75
C ASP A 716 29.77 -21.20 -13.98
N ILE A 717 29.89 -21.29 -12.65
CA ILE A 717 29.66 -20.19 -11.72
C ILE A 717 30.95 -19.58 -11.16
N HIS A 718 32.12 -20.08 -11.56
CA HIS A 718 33.41 -19.57 -11.05
C HIS A 718 33.77 -18.19 -11.60
N GLN A 719 33.12 -17.79 -12.69
CA GLN A 719 33.33 -16.49 -13.31
C GLN A 719 32.08 -16.06 -14.06
N PHE A 720 31.56 -14.88 -13.72
CA PHE A 720 30.46 -14.16 -14.34
C PHE A 720 30.96 -12.98 -15.16
N SER A 721 32.13 -12.43 -14.83
CA SER A 721 32.79 -11.42 -15.66
C SER A 721 32.91 -11.90 -17.12
N PRO A 722 32.63 -11.02 -18.10
CA PRO A 722 32.85 -11.34 -19.50
C PRO A 722 34.33 -11.69 -19.78
N THR A 723 34.56 -12.73 -20.57
CA THR A 723 35.89 -13.14 -21.02
C THR A 723 36.18 -12.70 -22.47
N GLU A 724 37.45 -12.61 -22.86
CA GLU A 724 37.82 -12.33 -24.25
C GLU A 724 37.34 -13.43 -25.20
N GLU A 725 37.50 -14.70 -24.80
CA GLU A 725 37.00 -15.85 -25.54
C GLU A 725 35.54 -16.15 -25.18
N ALA A 726 34.77 -16.67 -26.15
CA ALA A 726 33.42 -17.14 -25.90
C ALA A 726 33.44 -18.38 -25.00
N ARG A 727 32.50 -18.45 -24.04
CA ARG A 727 32.38 -19.58 -23.09
C ARG A 727 31.19 -20.48 -23.39
N TYR A 728 30.16 -19.89 -24.00
CA TYR A 728 28.94 -20.58 -24.36
C TYR A 728 28.51 -20.18 -25.76
N THR A 729 27.76 -21.06 -26.41
CA THR A 729 27.00 -20.71 -27.61
C THR A 729 25.53 -21.00 -27.39
N LEU A 730 24.68 -20.14 -27.92
CA LEU A 730 23.24 -20.37 -28.02
C LEU A 730 22.90 -20.64 -29.48
N THR A 731 22.49 -21.86 -29.80
CA THR A 731 22.21 -22.31 -31.17
C THR A 731 20.73 -22.53 -31.39
N GLU A 732 20.12 -21.73 -32.27
CA GLU A 732 18.74 -21.91 -32.76
C GLU A 732 18.74 -22.89 -33.95
N ASN A 733 17.83 -23.87 -33.95
CA ASN A 733 17.69 -24.86 -35.04
C ASN A 733 18.98 -25.67 -35.36
N LYS A 734 19.72 -26.10 -34.34
CA LYS A 734 20.96 -26.90 -34.50
C LYS A 734 20.77 -28.06 -35.48
N GLY A 735 21.64 -28.18 -36.48
CA GLY A 735 21.59 -29.21 -37.52
C GLY A 735 20.61 -28.95 -38.67
N GLN A 736 20.00 -27.77 -38.76
CA GLN A 736 19.08 -27.39 -39.84
C GLN A 736 19.68 -26.33 -40.78
N LYS A 737 19.08 -26.13 -41.97
CA LYS A 737 19.57 -25.15 -42.98
C LYS A 737 19.56 -23.69 -42.51
N ASN A 738 18.80 -23.38 -41.48
CA ASN A 738 18.63 -22.07 -40.87
C ASN A 738 19.22 -22.02 -39.45
N GLU A 739 20.26 -22.81 -39.20
CA GLU A 739 21.02 -22.77 -37.95
C GLU A 739 21.56 -21.36 -37.69
N ASN A 740 21.35 -20.87 -36.47
CA ASN A 740 21.85 -19.57 -36.04
C ASN A 740 22.59 -19.74 -34.71
N VAL A 741 23.88 -19.43 -34.69
CA VAL A 741 24.76 -19.59 -33.53
C VAL A 741 25.14 -18.21 -33.02
N VAL A 742 24.92 -17.97 -31.74
CA VAL A 742 25.35 -16.76 -31.04
C VAL A 742 26.38 -17.14 -29.98
N GLU A 743 27.56 -16.53 -30.05
CA GLU A 743 28.62 -16.67 -29.05
C GLU A 743 28.34 -15.79 -27.83
N MET A 744 28.59 -16.33 -26.63
CA MET A 744 28.38 -15.65 -25.36
C MET A 744 29.65 -15.68 -24.51
N HIS A 745 30.09 -14.50 -24.10
CA HIS A 745 31.29 -14.27 -23.29
C HIS A 745 31.00 -14.30 -21.78
N THR A 746 29.72 -14.27 -21.39
CA THR A 746 29.25 -14.44 -20.02
C THR A 746 27.94 -15.21 -20.05
N ILE A 747 27.66 -15.96 -18.99
CA ILE A 747 26.37 -16.63 -18.87
C ILE A 747 25.22 -15.65 -18.60
N LEU A 748 25.52 -14.45 -18.06
CA LEU A 748 24.51 -13.44 -17.75
C LEU A 748 23.78 -12.91 -18.99
N SER A 749 24.37 -13.00 -20.19
CA SER A 749 23.70 -12.59 -21.44
C SER A 749 22.64 -13.58 -21.94
N LEU A 750 22.47 -14.75 -21.29
CA LEU A 750 21.56 -15.80 -21.75
C LEU A 750 20.12 -15.29 -21.92
N VAL A 751 19.59 -14.58 -20.93
CA VAL A 751 18.20 -14.13 -20.90
C VAL A 751 17.94 -13.09 -21.99
N GLU A 752 18.88 -12.16 -22.20
CA GLU A 752 18.82 -11.19 -23.30
C GLU A 752 18.78 -11.90 -24.67
N GLN A 753 19.66 -12.86 -24.91
CA GLN A 753 19.72 -13.59 -26.18
C GLN A 753 18.46 -14.43 -26.42
N ILE A 754 17.93 -15.10 -25.40
CA ILE A 754 16.68 -15.87 -25.52
C ILE A 754 15.49 -14.95 -25.84
N ARG A 755 15.41 -13.77 -25.24
CA ARG A 755 14.37 -12.78 -25.59
C ARG A 755 14.46 -12.35 -27.06
N LEU A 756 15.67 -12.17 -27.60
CA LEU A 756 15.87 -11.84 -29.02
C LEU A 756 15.42 -12.97 -29.94
N PHE A 757 15.70 -14.23 -29.61
CA PHE A 757 15.22 -15.39 -30.35
C PHE A 757 13.70 -15.52 -30.31
N GLY A 758 13.07 -15.38 -29.15
CA GLY A 758 11.61 -15.48 -29.00
C GLY A 758 10.82 -14.43 -29.80
N ARG A 759 11.44 -13.29 -30.13
CA ARG A 759 10.83 -12.26 -30.99
C ARG A 759 10.82 -12.62 -32.48
N LYS A 760 11.68 -13.55 -32.94
CA LYS A 760 11.79 -13.88 -34.36
C LYS A 760 10.54 -14.61 -34.87
N GLY A 761 9.97 -14.11 -35.97
CA GLY A 761 8.80 -14.71 -36.63
C GLY A 761 7.47 -14.54 -35.88
N LEU A 762 7.44 -13.69 -34.84
CA LEU A 762 6.24 -13.33 -34.10
C LEU A 762 5.58 -12.11 -34.75
N THR A 763 4.28 -12.20 -35.08
CA THR A 763 3.47 -11.02 -35.42
C THR A 763 2.74 -10.58 -34.16
N ILE A 764 2.97 -9.34 -33.73
CA ILE A 764 2.33 -8.74 -32.56
C ILE A 764 1.33 -7.70 -33.07
N GLN A 765 0.04 -7.94 -32.84
CA GLN A 765 -1.02 -6.95 -33.05
C GLN A 765 -1.37 -6.36 -31.69
N ARG A 766 -1.39 -5.03 -31.56
CA ARG A 766 -1.87 -4.34 -30.36
C ARG A 766 -3.32 -3.90 -30.59
N TYR A 767 -4.19 -4.12 -29.61
CA TYR A 767 -5.55 -3.59 -29.63
C TYR A 767 -5.57 -2.16 -29.10
N LYS A 768 -6.22 -1.24 -29.81
CA LYS A 768 -6.39 0.14 -29.35
C LYS A 768 -7.78 0.46 -28.82
N GLY A 769 -8.80 -0.26 -29.30
CA GLY A 769 -10.18 -0.10 -28.83
C GLY A 769 -10.97 -1.41 -28.92
N LEU A 770 -12.02 -1.52 -28.11
CA LEU A 770 -12.90 -2.69 -28.03
C LEU A 770 -13.64 -2.94 -29.35
N GLY A 771 -13.88 -1.89 -30.15
CA GLY A 771 -14.50 -1.97 -31.47
C GLY A 771 -13.65 -2.68 -32.53
N GLU A 772 -12.35 -2.88 -32.30
CA GLU A 772 -11.46 -3.65 -33.18
C GLU A 772 -11.63 -5.16 -32.99
N MET A 773 -12.27 -5.58 -31.90
CA MET A 773 -12.58 -6.98 -31.63
C MET A 773 -13.94 -7.35 -32.20
N ASN A 774 -14.00 -8.48 -32.90
CA ASN A 774 -15.30 -9.03 -33.29
C ASN A 774 -16.07 -9.55 -32.04
N PRO A 775 -17.40 -9.72 -32.11
CA PRO A 775 -18.20 -10.12 -30.94
C PRO A 775 -17.75 -11.42 -30.26
N LYS A 776 -17.23 -12.38 -31.05
CA LYS A 776 -16.73 -13.65 -30.53
C LYS A 776 -15.42 -13.46 -29.76
N GLN A 777 -14.50 -12.66 -30.29
CA GLN A 777 -13.24 -12.31 -29.62
C GLN A 777 -13.52 -11.57 -28.32
N LEU A 778 -14.39 -10.57 -28.34
CA LEU A 778 -14.75 -9.79 -27.16
C LEU A 778 -15.34 -10.68 -26.04
N TYR A 779 -16.19 -11.64 -26.41
CA TYR A 779 -16.71 -12.62 -25.46
C TYR A 779 -15.60 -13.49 -24.88
N GLU A 780 -14.83 -14.18 -25.74
CA GLU A 780 -13.81 -15.14 -25.33
C GLU A 780 -12.68 -14.54 -24.49
N THR A 781 -12.38 -13.25 -24.67
CA THR A 781 -11.28 -12.58 -23.95
C THR A 781 -11.75 -11.80 -22.73
N THR A 782 -12.91 -11.13 -22.81
CA THR A 782 -13.26 -10.07 -21.85
C THR A 782 -14.58 -10.32 -21.12
N MET A 783 -15.51 -11.09 -21.69
CA MET A 783 -16.85 -11.28 -21.08
C MET A 783 -17.10 -12.67 -20.52
N ASP A 784 -16.42 -13.70 -21.03
CA ASP A 784 -16.54 -15.10 -20.62
C ASP A 784 -16.10 -15.28 -19.16
N PRO A 785 -16.98 -15.67 -18.21
CA PRO A 785 -16.62 -15.83 -16.81
C PRO A 785 -15.49 -16.84 -16.54
N GLU A 786 -15.26 -17.81 -17.43
CA GLU A 786 -14.19 -18.80 -17.26
C GLU A 786 -12.80 -18.27 -17.66
N LYS A 787 -12.75 -17.23 -18.50
CA LYS A 787 -11.50 -16.74 -19.11
C LYS A 787 -11.18 -15.29 -18.79
N ARG A 788 -12.19 -14.48 -18.51
CA ARG A 788 -12.04 -13.04 -18.32
C ARG A 788 -11.27 -12.73 -17.05
N ARG A 789 -10.65 -11.56 -17.05
CA ARG A 789 -10.04 -10.95 -15.87
C ARG A 789 -10.78 -9.66 -15.56
N LEU A 790 -11.15 -9.50 -14.30
CA LEU A 790 -11.80 -8.30 -13.80
C LEU A 790 -10.96 -7.75 -12.65
N LEU A 791 -10.69 -6.45 -12.66
CA LEU A 791 -10.19 -5.76 -11.48
C LEU A 791 -11.39 -5.43 -10.60
N LYS A 792 -11.40 -5.95 -9.37
CA LYS A 792 -12.39 -5.57 -8.36
C LYS A 792 -11.99 -4.22 -7.78
N VAL A 793 -12.89 -3.25 -7.82
CA VAL A 793 -12.65 -1.93 -7.24
C VAL A 793 -12.89 -2.04 -5.73
N ASP A 794 -11.94 -1.51 -4.96
CA ASP A 794 -11.97 -1.49 -3.50
C ASP A 794 -11.50 -0.14 -2.97
N ILE A 795 -11.92 0.22 -1.75
CA ILE A 795 -11.55 1.46 -1.08
C ILE A 795 -10.60 1.11 0.08
N SER A 796 -9.32 0.98 -0.24
CA SER A 796 -8.28 0.74 0.77
C SER A 796 -8.04 1.96 1.67
N ASP A 797 -8.17 3.16 1.10
CA ASP A 797 -8.14 4.41 1.85
C ASP A 797 -9.12 5.43 1.31
N ALA A 798 -10.21 5.64 2.05
CA ALA A 798 -11.20 6.65 1.71
C ALA A 798 -10.63 8.08 1.71
N ALA A 799 -9.59 8.38 2.50
CA ALA A 799 -9.00 9.72 2.60
C ALA A 799 -8.23 10.12 1.36
N LYS A 800 -7.25 9.30 0.96
CA LYS A 800 -6.45 9.46 -0.26
C LYS A 800 -7.33 9.32 -1.49
N ALA A 801 -8.26 8.36 -1.51
CA ALA A 801 -9.19 8.24 -2.63
C ALA A 801 -9.99 9.53 -2.81
N ASP A 802 -10.55 10.10 -1.73
CA ASP A 802 -11.20 11.40 -1.77
C ASP A 802 -10.26 12.51 -2.23
N ALA A 803 -9.08 12.65 -1.62
CA ALA A 803 -8.12 13.70 -1.98
C ALA A 803 -7.70 13.59 -3.46
N THR A 804 -7.58 12.37 -3.98
CA THR A 804 -7.24 12.08 -5.37
C THR A 804 -8.40 12.44 -6.29
N PHE A 805 -9.63 12.03 -5.98
CA PHE A 805 -10.80 12.42 -6.76
C PHE A 805 -11.02 13.93 -6.74
N SER A 806 -10.89 14.58 -5.59
CA SER A 806 -11.01 16.04 -5.47
C SER A 806 -9.89 16.77 -6.24
N MET A 807 -8.65 16.27 -6.23
CA MET A 807 -7.55 16.84 -7.03
C MET A 807 -7.76 16.68 -8.53
N LEU A 808 -8.07 15.47 -8.99
CA LEU A 808 -8.17 15.17 -10.42
C LEU A 808 -9.48 15.72 -11.02
N MET A 809 -10.58 15.62 -10.26
CA MET A 809 -11.92 15.92 -10.73
C MET A 809 -12.48 17.22 -10.18
N GLY A 810 -11.85 17.86 -9.20
CA GLY A 810 -12.28 19.13 -8.60
C GLY A 810 -11.89 20.39 -9.39
N GLU A 811 -12.14 21.55 -8.79
CA GLU A 811 -12.00 22.87 -9.45
C GLU A 811 -10.56 23.43 -9.43
N ASP A 812 -9.68 22.89 -8.59
CA ASP A 812 -8.31 23.35 -8.43
C ASP A 812 -7.40 22.94 -9.60
N VAL A 813 -7.34 23.82 -10.61
CA VAL A 813 -6.54 23.60 -11.82
C VAL A 813 -5.03 23.56 -11.53
N PRO A 814 -4.44 24.46 -10.74
CA PRO A 814 -3.02 24.41 -10.38
C PRO A 814 -2.57 23.08 -9.79
N SER A 815 -3.25 22.57 -8.76
CA SER A 815 -2.82 21.34 -8.07
C SER A 815 -2.91 20.12 -8.96
N ARG A 816 -3.96 20.05 -9.80
CA ARG A 816 -4.05 19.00 -10.82
C ARG A 816 -2.92 19.08 -11.84
N ARG A 817 -2.52 20.30 -12.25
CA ARG A 817 -1.42 20.50 -13.18
C ARG A 817 -0.09 20.05 -12.58
N ALA A 818 0.19 20.44 -11.33
CA ALA A 818 1.38 19.98 -10.61
C ALA A 818 1.42 18.45 -10.51
N PHE A 819 0.29 17.82 -10.15
CA PHE A 819 0.19 16.36 -10.12
C PHE A 819 0.52 15.73 -11.49
N ILE A 820 0.01 16.30 -12.60
CA ILE A 820 0.33 15.80 -13.93
C ILE A 820 1.82 15.98 -14.23
N GLU A 821 2.41 17.14 -13.92
CA GLU A 821 3.84 17.42 -14.14
C GLU A 821 4.74 16.47 -13.33
N ASP A 822 4.41 16.23 -12.06
CA ASP A 822 5.15 15.34 -11.15
C ASP A 822 5.05 13.86 -11.54
N ASN A 823 3.95 13.45 -12.19
CA ASN A 823 3.68 12.05 -12.54
C ASN A 823 3.82 11.75 -14.03
N ALA A 824 4.03 12.76 -14.89
CA ALA A 824 4.10 12.59 -16.34
C ALA A 824 5.24 11.65 -16.76
N LEU A 825 6.36 11.66 -16.05
CA LEU A 825 7.51 10.78 -16.31
C LEU A 825 7.31 9.35 -15.77
N ASN A 826 6.38 9.16 -14.83
CA ASN A 826 6.02 7.83 -14.29
C ASN A 826 5.03 7.09 -15.21
N THR A 827 4.39 7.80 -16.14
CA THR A 827 3.49 7.20 -17.14
C THR A 827 4.29 6.55 -18.27
N SER A 828 4.44 5.23 -18.20
CA SER A 828 5.03 4.38 -19.24
C SER A 828 4.07 4.02 -20.39
N TYR A 829 2.78 4.42 -20.30
CA TYR A 829 1.71 3.98 -21.20
C TYR A 829 0.96 5.11 -21.93
N LEU A 830 1.57 6.30 -22.07
CA LEU A 830 1.02 7.36 -22.94
C LEU A 830 1.71 7.27 -24.31
N ASP A 831 1.11 6.50 -25.22
CA ASP A 831 1.47 6.44 -26.65
C ASP A 831 2.93 6.07 -26.99
N ALA A 832 3.40 4.89 -26.58
CA ALA A 832 4.53 4.20 -27.22
C ALA A 832 4.06 2.97 -27.99
#